data_AF-A0A812F1P8-F1
#
_entry.id   AF-A0A812F1P8-F1
#
_cell.length_a   1.000
_cell.length_b   1.000
_cell.length_c   1.000
_cell.angle_alpha   90.00
_cell.angle_beta   90.00
_cell.angle_gamma   90.00
#
_symmetry.space_group_name_H-M   'P 1'
#
loop_
_entity.id
_entity.type
_entity.pdbx_description
1 polymer ?
#
loop_
_entity_poly.entity_id
_entity_poly.type
_entity_poly.pdbx_seq_one_letter_code
_entity_poly.pdbx_strand_id
1 'polypeptide(L)'
;MELNLGDYKTDVHNDWCPGCVLPDTLIHCNPSVKQIQQVSVGERVLGRDGFYHKVSEVMAHIHRGKVFKIMTKFFGPTYLTDEHPVLIVRREHPKLRNKNFDAIWTRADQIKEKDYLVYPIQKEELDREYIQVDYKLKDTLSKLSDKIPLNDDVLRMFGYYIAEGYVHGRSVCFTFNSRELEFLNDVENTMLHVFGLRGTRKTKRNATTIAFHCAPLGRVFLEWFGQKALDKKIPHFAMLLPAEKQKSLIKGVWRGDGWISTKQLRGNFKTVSKTLSEQLKTLLLRQGVVPTVSVNKKYGIHKESYSIQVVNDRDFAILCKVIDEKLEQKLHTGKPTSSIITPDYMLIPVRKIESFDYDGPVYNLEVDDVNSYVSENAILHNCGDFGIVNAIQMSLSEMQIPRHKAAIFSGIGCSGKTSHFINVYGVHTLHGRVLTFAQGAKLANPDMEIIAVGGDGDGLGIGAGHFVAAGRRNLDMTYIIFNNGVYGLTKGQASPTLKLGEKTKSLPTPNTNYNVNPIGLAIASGFTFVARGYAYDVRHLKDLIVAAVQHKGLAFLDVLQPCPTYNDINTRDWYAGMDRVDEMTKKPQPRTYHLEDTGYDPVVHYGSETELNEKLAQALIKSLEWDTKIPTGIFYKNEVISQYDKRIMDKIPNYLENYPAIQTISANGRPTTDISPILDSLSI
;
A
#
# COMPACT_ATOMS: atom_id res chain seq x y z
N MET A 1 10.42 18.23 26.19
CA MET A 1 10.78 17.47 24.98
C MET A 1 9.51 17.35 24.19
N GLU A 2 9.51 17.80 22.94
CA GLU A 2 8.34 17.72 22.05
C GLU A 2 8.10 16.25 21.67
N LEU A 3 6.87 15.76 21.84
CA LEU A 3 6.49 14.39 21.51
C LEU A 3 6.33 14.28 19.99
N ASN A 4 6.91 13.25 19.40
CA ASN A 4 6.82 12.98 17.97
C ASN A 4 5.98 11.72 17.71
N LEU A 5 5.59 11.49 16.46
CA LEU A 5 4.77 10.35 16.06
C LEU A 5 5.37 9.00 16.50
N GLY A 6 6.70 8.87 16.48
CA GLY A 6 7.41 7.67 16.90
C GLY A 6 7.22 7.34 18.38
N ASP A 7 7.00 8.35 19.23
CA ASP A 7 6.77 8.12 20.67
C ASP A 7 5.47 7.34 20.93
N TYR A 8 4.48 7.44 20.03
CA TYR A 8 3.18 6.78 20.16
C TYR A 8 3.11 5.42 19.45
N LYS A 9 4.19 4.96 18.81
CA LYS A 9 4.29 3.63 18.21
C LYS A 9 4.84 2.63 19.23
N THR A 10 4.31 1.41 19.25
CA THR A 10 4.76 0.37 20.21
C THR A 10 5.91 -0.44 19.66
N ASP A 11 6.84 -0.85 20.52
CA ASP A 11 7.96 -1.72 20.11
C ASP A 11 7.57 -3.22 20.07
N VAL A 12 6.36 -3.56 20.53
CA VAL A 12 5.89 -4.93 20.78
C VAL A 12 4.77 -5.35 19.83
N HIS A 13 4.07 -4.38 19.23
CA HIS A 13 2.95 -4.63 18.35
C HIS A 13 2.83 -3.62 17.20
N ASN A 14 3.96 -3.17 16.65
CA ASN A 14 3.99 -2.76 15.23
C ASN A 14 3.80 -3.99 14.29
N ASP A 15 3.23 -5.08 14.83
CA ASP A 15 3.51 -6.47 14.51
C ASP A 15 2.33 -7.22 13.94
N TRP A 16 1.31 -6.47 13.53
CA TRP A 16 0.15 -7.06 12.91
C TRP A 16 -0.29 -6.20 11.74
N CYS A 17 0.40 -6.38 10.62
CA CYS A 17 -0.07 -5.92 9.32
C CYS A 17 -0.78 -7.10 8.63
N PRO A 18 -2.08 -7.02 8.30
CA PRO A 18 -2.75 -8.09 7.60
C PRO A 18 -2.25 -8.07 6.16
N GLY A 19 -1.23 -8.90 5.94
CA GLY A 19 -0.50 -9.00 4.71
C GLY A 19 0.87 -8.39 4.82
N CYS A 20 1.88 -9.26 4.89
CA CYS A 20 3.28 -8.88 4.67
C CYS A 20 3.95 -9.81 3.66
N VAL A 21 5.10 -9.38 3.17
CA VAL A 21 6.00 -10.17 2.34
C VAL A 21 7.32 -10.42 3.08
N LEU A 22 8.09 -11.40 2.61
CA LEU A 22 9.42 -11.67 3.17
C LEU A 22 10.41 -10.53 2.86
N PRO A 23 11.49 -10.37 3.66
CA PRO A 23 12.43 -9.25 3.53
C PRO A 23 13.12 -9.18 2.16
N ASP A 24 13.34 -10.34 1.54
CA ASP A 24 14.00 -10.50 0.25
C ASP A 24 13.07 -10.32 -0.95
N THR A 25 11.76 -10.13 -0.73
CA THR A 25 10.78 -9.91 -1.80
C THR A 25 11.12 -8.63 -2.55
N LEU A 26 11.20 -8.72 -3.88
CA LEU A 26 11.55 -7.57 -4.69
C LEU A 26 10.34 -6.71 -5.01
N ILE A 27 10.46 -5.41 -4.78
CA ILE A 27 9.49 -4.40 -5.11
C ILE A 27 9.96 -3.60 -6.31
N HIS A 28 9.07 -3.42 -7.27
CA HIS A 28 9.30 -2.58 -8.45
C HIS A 28 9.32 -1.10 -8.06
N CYS A 29 10.50 -0.57 -7.75
CA CYS A 29 10.69 0.84 -7.40
C CYS A 29 11.10 1.67 -8.63
N ASN A 30 11.11 2.99 -8.45
CA ASN A 30 11.69 3.97 -9.35
C ASN A 30 12.94 4.54 -8.64
N PRO A 31 14.16 4.35 -9.19
CA PRO A 31 14.48 3.96 -10.57
C PRO A 31 14.76 2.46 -10.84
N SER A 32 14.64 1.59 -9.84
CA SER A 32 15.15 0.21 -9.89
C SER A 32 14.26 -0.73 -9.11
N VAL A 33 14.49 -2.03 -9.23
CA VAL A 33 13.92 -3.03 -8.32
C VAL A 33 14.78 -3.13 -7.07
N LYS A 34 14.15 -3.24 -5.89
CA LYS A 34 14.81 -3.36 -4.57
C LYS A 34 14.15 -4.42 -3.71
N GLN A 35 14.88 -5.00 -2.77
CA GLN A 35 14.26 -5.80 -1.71
C GLN A 35 13.39 -4.90 -0.85
N ILE A 36 12.23 -5.38 -0.39
CA ILE A 36 11.30 -4.56 0.39
C ILE A 36 11.95 -4.00 1.66
N GLN A 37 12.84 -4.77 2.31
CA GLN A 37 13.59 -4.32 3.49
C GLN A 37 14.53 -3.12 3.23
N GLN A 38 14.83 -2.83 1.97
CA GLN A 38 15.68 -1.72 1.52
C GLN A 38 14.89 -0.54 0.97
N VAL A 39 13.55 -0.65 0.89
CA VAL A 39 12.67 0.44 0.48
C VAL A 39 12.55 1.43 1.63
N SER A 40 12.55 2.71 1.31
CA SER A 40 12.49 3.80 2.29
C SER A 40 11.33 4.75 1.99
N VAL A 41 10.82 5.42 3.03
CA VAL A 41 9.79 6.46 2.88
C VAL A 41 10.28 7.54 1.90
N GLY A 42 9.40 7.95 0.99
CA GLY A 42 9.68 8.92 -0.06
C GLY A 42 10.15 8.32 -1.38
N GLU A 43 10.59 7.06 -1.41
CA GLU A 43 10.82 6.36 -2.68
C GLU A 43 9.51 6.12 -3.41
N ARG A 44 9.56 5.91 -4.74
CA ARG A 44 8.36 5.63 -5.53
C ARG A 44 8.32 4.17 -5.95
N VAL A 45 7.16 3.52 -5.83
CA VAL A 45 6.91 2.11 -6.18
C VAL A 45 5.79 1.99 -7.20
N LEU A 46 5.87 0.98 -8.07
CA LEU A 46 4.88 0.74 -9.12
C LEU A 46 3.55 0.30 -8.48
N GLY A 47 2.49 1.04 -8.75
CA GLY A 47 1.13 0.75 -8.30
C GLY A 47 0.37 -0.16 -9.26
N ARG A 48 -0.83 -0.58 -8.83
CA ARG A 48 -1.74 -1.38 -9.66
C ARG A 48 -2.14 -0.70 -10.98
N ASP A 49 -2.12 0.63 -11.04
CA ASP A 49 -2.55 1.42 -12.19
C ASP A 49 -1.48 1.54 -13.30
N GLY A 50 -0.27 1.07 -13.01
CA GLY A 50 0.89 1.13 -13.90
C GLY A 50 1.75 2.39 -13.73
N PHE A 51 1.47 3.25 -12.75
CA PHE A 51 2.25 4.45 -12.44
C PHE A 51 3.06 4.29 -11.15
N TYR A 52 4.10 5.11 -10.97
CA TYR A 52 4.90 5.08 -9.74
C TYR A 52 4.33 6.04 -8.69
N HIS A 53 4.14 5.55 -7.47
CA HIS A 53 3.54 6.28 -6.35
C HIS A 53 4.47 6.33 -5.15
N LYS A 54 4.39 7.39 -4.36
CA LYS A 54 5.31 7.61 -3.24
C LYS A 54 4.98 6.64 -2.09
N VAL A 55 6.01 6.07 -1.48
CA VAL A 55 5.91 5.31 -0.24
C VAL A 55 5.80 6.30 0.90
N SER A 56 4.67 6.31 1.60
CA SER A 56 4.44 7.14 2.78
C SER A 56 4.91 6.46 4.06
N GLU A 57 4.89 5.12 4.11
CA GLU A 57 5.31 4.35 5.27
C GLU A 57 5.93 3.00 4.88
N VAL A 58 6.91 2.55 5.67
CA VAL A 58 7.48 1.21 5.59
C VAL A 58 7.20 0.52 6.92
N MET A 59 6.49 -0.61 6.87
CA MET A 59 6.09 -1.40 8.03
C MET A 59 6.94 -2.67 8.08
N ALA A 60 7.35 -3.09 9.27
CA ALA A 60 8.12 -4.32 9.47
C ALA A 60 7.80 -4.95 10.83
N HIS A 61 7.73 -6.29 10.88
CA HIS A 61 7.54 -7.02 12.13
C HIS A 61 7.96 -8.48 12.08
N ILE A 62 7.99 -9.16 13.24
CA ILE A 62 8.27 -10.60 13.31
C ILE A 62 6.98 -11.41 13.10
N HIS A 63 6.90 -12.16 12.00
CA HIS A 63 5.84 -13.13 11.76
C HIS A 63 6.23 -14.50 12.32
N ARG A 64 5.31 -15.12 13.06
CA ARG A 64 5.40 -16.51 13.52
C ARG A 64 4.20 -17.29 13.02
N GLY A 65 4.34 -17.91 11.87
CA GLY A 65 3.23 -18.61 11.25
C GLY A 65 3.54 -19.08 9.84
N LYS A 66 2.49 -19.41 9.09
CA LYS A 66 2.66 -19.87 7.71
C LYS A 66 2.98 -18.72 6.77
N VAL A 67 3.88 -18.98 5.84
CA VAL A 67 4.13 -18.15 4.66
C VAL A 67 3.79 -18.96 3.42
N PHE A 68 3.06 -18.33 2.51
CA PHE A 68 2.64 -18.86 1.23
C PHE A 68 3.58 -18.40 0.12
N LYS A 69 4.06 -19.35 -0.66
CA LYS A 69 4.90 -19.12 -1.83
C LYS A 69 4.07 -19.38 -3.08
N ILE A 70 3.73 -18.33 -3.79
CA ILE A 70 2.92 -18.39 -5.01
C ILE A 70 3.84 -18.39 -6.23
N MET A 71 3.82 -19.49 -6.98
CA MET A 71 4.67 -19.69 -8.15
C MET A 71 3.87 -19.61 -9.44
N THR A 72 4.42 -18.90 -10.42
CA THR A 72 3.91 -18.87 -11.79
C THR A 72 4.88 -19.58 -12.75
N LYS A 73 4.47 -19.75 -14.00
CA LYS A 73 5.41 -20.22 -15.05
C LYS A 73 6.33 -19.10 -15.55
N PHE A 74 5.87 -17.85 -15.48
CA PHE A 74 6.46 -16.74 -16.21
C PHE A 74 7.47 -15.96 -15.39
N PHE A 75 7.20 -15.69 -14.11
CA PHE A 75 8.02 -14.83 -13.26
C PHE A 75 8.44 -15.55 -11.98
N GLY A 76 9.32 -14.90 -11.21
CA GLY A 76 9.77 -15.38 -9.90
C GLY A 76 8.61 -15.57 -8.91
N PRO A 77 8.79 -16.34 -7.83
CA PRO A 77 7.76 -16.52 -6.80
C PRO A 77 7.62 -15.26 -5.94
N THR A 78 6.41 -15.06 -5.39
CA THR A 78 6.17 -14.10 -4.30
C THR A 78 5.88 -14.87 -3.03
N TYR A 79 6.38 -14.37 -1.89
CA TYR A 79 6.25 -14.97 -0.57
C TYR A 79 5.44 -14.05 0.32
N LEU A 80 4.33 -14.55 0.86
CA LEU A 80 3.27 -13.76 1.47
C LEU A 80 2.81 -14.41 2.78
N THR A 81 2.45 -13.63 3.79
CA THR A 81 1.64 -14.14 4.92
C THR A 81 0.26 -14.60 4.43
N ASP A 82 -0.43 -15.44 5.20
CA ASP A 82 -1.67 -16.11 4.76
C ASP A 82 -2.79 -15.13 4.37
N GLU A 83 -2.85 -14.02 5.09
CA GLU A 83 -3.86 -12.98 4.94
C GLU A 83 -3.52 -11.90 3.91
N HIS A 84 -2.33 -11.92 3.30
CA HIS A 84 -1.92 -10.88 2.36
C HIS A 84 -2.87 -10.78 1.15
N PRO A 85 -3.51 -9.62 0.91
CA PRO A 85 -4.40 -9.48 -0.24
C PRO A 85 -3.62 -9.33 -1.54
N VAL A 86 -3.87 -10.23 -2.49
CA VAL A 86 -3.29 -10.24 -3.83
C VAL A 86 -4.38 -10.00 -4.86
N LEU A 87 -4.11 -9.16 -5.85
CA LEU A 87 -5.06 -8.93 -6.93
C LEU A 87 -5.01 -10.11 -7.91
N ILE A 88 -6.13 -10.83 -8.03
CA ILE A 88 -6.25 -11.99 -8.91
C ILE A 88 -7.50 -11.90 -9.79
N VAL A 89 -7.54 -12.67 -10.87
CA VAL A 89 -8.76 -13.07 -11.55
C VAL A 89 -9.02 -14.55 -11.24
N ARG A 90 -10.21 -14.86 -10.73
CA ARG A 90 -10.59 -16.24 -10.40
C ARG A 90 -10.69 -17.10 -11.66
N ARG A 91 -10.16 -18.31 -11.64
CA ARG A 91 -10.36 -19.25 -12.75
C ARG A 91 -11.77 -19.83 -12.72
N GLU A 92 -12.55 -19.60 -13.78
CA GLU A 92 -13.92 -20.12 -13.88
C GLU A 92 -13.95 -21.60 -14.25
N HIS A 93 -13.06 -22.03 -15.15
CA HIS A 93 -13.02 -23.40 -15.67
C HIS A 93 -11.59 -23.96 -15.70
N PRO A 94 -11.33 -25.20 -15.23
CA PRO A 94 -9.97 -25.72 -15.04
C PRO A 94 -9.16 -25.83 -16.34
N LYS A 95 -9.83 -25.95 -17.49
CA LYS A 95 -9.18 -26.13 -18.81
C LYS A 95 -9.39 -24.98 -19.78
N LEU A 96 -10.46 -24.19 -19.62
CA LEU A 96 -10.85 -23.16 -20.58
C LEU A 96 -10.46 -21.79 -20.05
N ARG A 97 -10.14 -20.85 -20.94
CA ARG A 97 -9.94 -19.44 -20.56
C ARG A 97 -11.30 -18.86 -20.11
N ASN A 98 -11.25 -17.89 -19.21
CA ASN A 98 -12.45 -17.19 -18.80
C ASN A 98 -13.00 -16.37 -19.97
N LYS A 99 -14.29 -16.06 -19.90
CA LYS A 99 -14.90 -15.05 -20.78
C LYS A 99 -14.65 -13.64 -20.24
N ASN A 100 -14.79 -13.47 -18.92
CA ASN A 100 -14.58 -12.22 -18.21
C ASN A 100 -13.34 -12.29 -17.31
N PHE A 101 -12.69 -11.15 -17.09
CA PHE A 101 -11.43 -11.07 -16.34
C PHE A 101 -11.53 -10.05 -15.19
N ASP A 102 -12.56 -10.22 -14.37
CA ASP A 102 -12.83 -9.34 -13.24
C ASP A 102 -11.81 -9.57 -12.13
N ALA A 103 -11.01 -8.54 -11.86
CA ALA A 103 -9.97 -8.58 -10.85
C ALA A 103 -10.54 -8.38 -9.45
N ILE A 104 -10.15 -9.24 -8.52
CA ILE A 104 -10.61 -9.25 -7.13
C ILE A 104 -9.42 -9.39 -6.18
N TRP A 105 -9.51 -8.72 -5.03
CA TRP A 105 -8.54 -8.91 -3.95
C TRP A 105 -8.84 -10.22 -3.21
N THR A 106 -7.86 -11.11 -3.17
CA THR A 106 -7.97 -12.43 -2.54
C THR A 106 -6.77 -12.66 -1.62
N ARG A 107 -7.02 -13.22 -0.43
CA ARG A 107 -5.95 -13.60 0.51
C ARG A 107 -5.04 -14.66 -0.11
N ALA A 108 -3.75 -14.64 0.24
CA ALA A 108 -2.77 -15.60 -0.23
C ALA A 108 -3.20 -17.07 0.00
N ASP A 109 -3.82 -17.37 1.15
CA ASP A 109 -4.31 -18.71 1.51
C ASP A 109 -5.56 -19.17 0.73
N GLN A 110 -6.26 -18.25 0.06
CA GLN A 110 -7.48 -18.50 -0.70
C GLN A 110 -7.26 -18.55 -2.23
N ILE A 111 -6.03 -18.28 -2.67
CA ILE A 111 -5.65 -18.38 -4.07
C ILE A 111 -5.53 -19.86 -4.42
N LYS A 112 -6.05 -20.24 -5.60
CA LYS A 112 -6.01 -21.62 -6.08
C LYS A 112 -5.05 -21.73 -7.26
N GLU A 113 -4.52 -22.93 -7.49
CA GLU A 113 -3.82 -23.20 -8.75
C GLU A 113 -4.74 -22.87 -9.94
N LYS A 114 -4.15 -22.32 -11.00
CA LYS A 114 -4.82 -21.81 -12.21
C LYS A 114 -5.57 -20.48 -12.07
N ASP A 115 -5.81 -19.94 -10.87
CA ASP A 115 -6.20 -18.54 -10.73
C ASP A 115 -5.15 -17.65 -11.42
N TYR A 116 -5.55 -16.50 -11.94
CA TYR A 116 -4.62 -15.60 -12.61
C TYR A 116 -4.17 -14.52 -11.64
N LEU A 117 -2.87 -14.40 -11.40
CA LEU A 117 -2.31 -13.20 -10.77
C LEU A 117 -2.40 -12.05 -11.76
N VAL A 118 -2.75 -10.86 -11.28
CA VAL A 118 -2.72 -9.64 -12.07
C VAL A 118 -1.35 -8.98 -11.88
N TYR A 119 -0.72 -8.60 -12.99
CA TYR A 119 0.55 -7.89 -13.02
C TYR A 119 0.40 -6.66 -13.94
N PRO A 120 0.76 -5.43 -13.51
CA PRO A 120 0.49 -4.24 -14.29
C PRO A 120 1.56 -4.02 -15.36
N ILE A 121 1.16 -3.45 -16.49
CA ILE A 121 2.11 -2.88 -17.46
C ILE A 121 2.46 -1.47 -16.98
N GLN A 122 3.75 -1.16 -16.89
CA GLN A 122 4.22 0.15 -16.46
C GLN A 122 3.95 1.19 -17.56
N LYS A 123 3.26 2.28 -17.21
CA LYS A 123 2.70 3.30 -18.14
C LYS A 123 3.33 4.68 -18.02
N GLU A 124 4.03 4.98 -16.94
CA GLU A 124 4.69 6.29 -16.80
C GLU A 124 5.75 6.46 -17.89
N GLU A 125 5.59 7.49 -18.73
CA GLU A 125 6.50 7.83 -19.81
C GLU A 125 6.99 9.27 -19.65
N LEU A 126 8.24 9.48 -20.01
CA LEU A 126 8.85 10.79 -20.08
C LEU A 126 9.62 10.89 -21.39
N ASP A 127 8.97 11.46 -22.41
CA ASP A 127 9.62 11.67 -23.70
C ASP A 127 10.68 12.76 -23.61
N ARG A 128 11.88 12.42 -24.09
CA ARG A 128 13.06 13.29 -24.08
C ARG A 128 13.79 13.13 -25.40
N GLU A 129 14.19 14.25 -26.00
CA GLU A 129 15.03 14.25 -27.20
C GLU A 129 16.51 14.07 -26.87
N TYR A 130 16.94 14.51 -25.70
CA TYR A 130 18.30 14.40 -25.22
C TYR A 130 18.35 14.22 -23.69
N ILE A 131 19.48 13.75 -23.20
CA ILE A 131 19.83 13.77 -21.78
C ILE A 131 20.94 14.81 -21.56
N GLN A 132 20.70 15.71 -20.60
CA GLN A 132 21.71 16.68 -20.16
C GLN A 132 22.67 15.98 -19.20
N VAL A 133 23.98 16.13 -19.44
CA VAL A 133 25.04 15.49 -18.67
C VAL A 133 25.99 16.56 -18.15
N ASP A 134 26.21 16.57 -16.84
CA ASP A 134 27.24 17.40 -16.22
C ASP A 134 28.56 16.61 -16.16
N TYR A 135 29.52 16.98 -17.00
CA TYR A 135 30.84 16.37 -17.05
C TYR A 135 31.83 16.93 -16.03
N LYS A 136 31.40 17.80 -15.08
CA LYS A 136 32.31 18.48 -14.15
C LYS A 136 33.33 17.53 -13.51
N LEU A 137 34.59 17.79 -13.85
CA LEU A 137 35.76 17.33 -13.14
C LEU A 137 36.37 18.55 -12.44
N LYS A 138 36.95 18.36 -11.25
CA LYS A 138 37.92 19.33 -10.73
C LYS A 138 38.97 19.53 -11.84
N ASP A 139 39.03 20.75 -12.38
CA ASP A 139 40.09 21.28 -13.23
C ASP A 139 40.15 20.87 -14.72
N THR A 140 39.07 20.37 -15.34
CA THR A 140 39.03 20.19 -16.82
C THR A 140 37.66 20.45 -17.46
N LEU A 141 37.61 21.37 -18.42
CA LEU A 141 36.47 21.53 -19.34
C LEU A 141 36.48 20.39 -20.37
N SER A 142 35.46 19.54 -20.35
CA SER A 142 35.26 18.50 -21.37
C SER A 142 34.85 19.13 -22.70
N LYS A 143 35.44 18.68 -23.82
CA LYS A 143 35.00 19.08 -25.18
C LYS A 143 33.77 18.31 -25.68
N LEU A 144 33.19 17.45 -24.85
CA LEU A 144 32.00 16.68 -25.20
C LEU A 144 30.75 17.58 -25.17
N SER A 145 29.79 17.29 -26.04
CA SER A 145 28.44 17.82 -25.92
C SER A 145 27.83 17.40 -24.59
N ASP A 146 27.36 18.38 -23.81
CA ASP A 146 26.60 18.22 -22.58
C ASP A 146 25.16 17.72 -22.84
N LYS A 147 24.73 17.72 -24.11
CA LYS A 147 23.47 17.12 -24.56
C LYS A 147 23.75 15.87 -25.38
N ILE A 148 23.38 14.71 -24.84
CA ILE A 148 23.45 13.44 -25.56
C ILE A 148 22.07 13.15 -26.17
N PRO A 149 21.93 13.06 -27.49
CA PRO A 149 20.64 12.78 -28.13
C PRO A 149 20.15 11.37 -27.79
N LEU A 150 18.85 11.21 -27.62
CA LEU A 150 18.17 9.94 -27.34
C LEU A 150 17.47 9.43 -28.62
N ASN A 151 18.24 9.35 -29.69
CA ASN A 151 17.82 8.78 -30.97
C ASN A 151 18.11 7.27 -31.04
N ASP A 152 17.71 6.63 -32.14
CA ASP A 152 17.83 5.18 -32.31
C ASP A 152 19.28 4.68 -32.22
N ASP A 153 20.24 5.42 -32.77
CA ASP A 153 21.64 5.01 -32.76
C ASP A 153 22.24 5.06 -31.36
N VAL A 154 21.98 6.13 -30.59
CA VAL A 154 22.50 6.25 -29.22
C VAL A 154 21.85 5.22 -28.30
N LEU A 155 20.53 5.03 -28.40
CA LEU A 155 19.82 4.05 -27.57
C LEU A 155 20.28 2.62 -27.89
N ARG A 156 20.50 2.31 -29.17
CA ARG A 156 21.08 1.02 -29.59
C ARG A 156 22.51 0.84 -29.09
N MET A 157 23.34 1.87 -29.13
CA MET A 157 24.68 1.85 -28.55
C MET A 157 24.66 1.66 -27.02
N PHE A 158 23.72 2.27 -26.30
CA PHE A 158 23.51 2.00 -24.88
C PHE A 158 23.15 0.54 -24.63
N GLY A 159 22.34 -0.06 -25.51
CA GLY A 159 22.03 -1.49 -25.46
C GLY A 159 23.27 -2.36 -25.64
N TYR A 160 24.14 -2.03 -26.59
CA TYR A 160 25.44 -2.69 -26.75
C TYR A 160 26.32 -2.54 -25.51
N TYR A 161 26.29 -1.38 -24.85
CA TYR A 161 27.09 -1.20 -23.64
C TYR A 161 26.59 -2.06 -22.47
N ILE A 162 25.27 -2.24 -22.36
CA ILE A 162 24.67 -3.09 -21.33
C ILE A 162 25.10 -4.55 -21.51
N ALA A 163 25.12 -5.04 -22.75
CA ALA A 163 25.55 -6.39 -23.09
C ALA A 163 27.08 -6.56 -23.00
N GLU A 164 27.81 -5.81 -23.83
CA GLU A 164 29.23 -6.08 -24.15
C GLU A 164 30.19 -4.95 -23.73
N GLY A 165 29.65 -3.92 -23.08
CA GLY A 165 30.40 -2.73 -22.67
C GLY A 165 31.02 -2.83 -21.29
N TYR A 166 32.11 -2.11 -21.07
CA TYR A 166 32.69 -1.89 -19.74
C TYR A 166 33.57 -0.65 -19.75
N VAL A 167 33.90 -0.12 -18.57
CA VAL A 167 34.92 0.92 -18.41
C VAL A 167 36.21 0.31 -17.91
N HIS A 168 37.32 0.62 -18.59
CA HIS A 168 38.66 0.25 -18.17
C HIS A 168 39.58 1.47 -18.13
N GLY A 169 40.09 1.79 -16.94
CA GLY A 169 40.85 3.01 -16.72
C GLY A 169 40.02 4.25 -17.04
N ARG A 170 40.42 4.96 -18.10
CA ARG A 170 39.76 6.18 -18.59
C ARG A 170 38.99 5.97 -19.89
N SER A 171 38.77 4.72 -20.28
CA SER A 171 38.18 4.36 -21.58
C SER A 171 36.85 3.64 -21.43
N VAL A 172 35.90 4.01 -22.28
CA VAL A 172 34.69 3.23 -22.55
C VAL A 172 35.04 2.18 -23.58
N CYS A 173 34.80 0.92 -23.27
CA CYS A 173 35.18 -0.22 -24.10
C CYS A 173 33.95 -1.03 -24.48
N PHE A 174 33.95 -1.58 -25.69
CA PHE A 174 32.98 -2.57 -26.17
C PHE A 174 33.75 -3.75 -26.74
N THR A 175 33.33 -4.98 -26.45
CA THR A 175 34.00 -6.18 -26.98
C THR A 175 32.99 -7.04 -27.72
N PHE A 176 33.26 -7.33 -28.97
CA PHE A 176 32.41 -8.22 -29.78
C PHE A 176 33.24 -9.37 -30.33
N ASN A 177 32.57 -10.38 -30.89
CA ASN A 177 33.26 -11.39 -31.69
C ASN A 177 33.93 -10.71 -32.90
N SER A 178 35.10 -11.19 -33.31
CA SER A 178 35.81 -10.66 -34.47
C SER A 178 35.04 -10.76 -35.79
N ARG A 179 33.97 -11.57 -35.84
CA ARG A 179 33.07 -11.69 -37.00
C ARG A 179 31.93 -10.67 -37.00
N GLU A 180 31.66 -10.02 -35.86
CA GLU A 180 30.56 -9.06 -35.68
C GLU A 180 31.01 -7.63 -36.04
N LEU A 181 31.58 -7.47 -37.23
CA LEU A 181 32.14 -6.20 -37.68
C LEU A 181 31.08 -5.10 -37.81
N GLU A 182 29.82 -5.47 -38.07
CA GLU A 182 28.71 -4.52 -38.14
C GLU A 182 28.49 -3.78 -36.82
N PHE A 183 28.52 -4.46 -35.67
CA PHE A 183 28.31 -3.84 -34.35
C PHE A 183 29.49 -2.94 -33.97
N LEU A 184 30.71 -3.36 -34.31
CA LEU A 184 31.92 -2.54 -34.11
C LEU A 184 31.87 -1.25 -34.94
N ASN A 185 31.52 -1.36 -36.22
CA ASN A 185 31.40 -0.20 -37.10
C ASN A 185 30.30 0.74 -36.64
N ASP A 186 29.17 0.19 -36.18
CA ASP A 186 28.06 0.96 -35.67
C ASP A 186 28.43 1.76 -34.41
N VAL A 187 29.02 1.10 -33.41
CA VAL A 187 29.52 1.77 -32.20
C VAL A 187 30.55 2.84 -32.54
N GLU A 188 31.49 2.55 -33.46
CA GLU A 188 32.49 3.54 -33.88
C GLU A 188 31.87 4.76 -34.56
N ASN A 189 30.91 4.55 -35.46
CA ASN A 189 30.21 5.63 -36.14
C ASN A 189 29.39 6.47 -35.14
N THR A 190 28.60 5.84 -34.26
CA THR A 190 27.82 6.56 -33.24
C THR A 190 28.73 7.36 -32.31
N MET A 191 29.85 6.76 -31.85
CA MET A 191 30.80 7.44 -30.96
C MET A 191 31.50 8.62 -31.65
N LEU A 192 31.82 8.49 -32.93
CA LEU A 192 32.41 9.58 -33.71
C LEU A 192 31.41 10.71 -33.97
N HIS A 193 30.18 10.40 -34.40
CA HIS A 193 29.18 11.39 -34.76
C HIS A 193 28.59 12.13 -33.55
N VAL A 194 28.34 11.41 -32.44
CA VAL A 194 27.67 11.97 -31.26
C VAL A 194 28.68 12.58 -30.29
N PHE A 195 29.82 11.92 -30.08
CA PHE A 195 30.79 12.33 -29.06
C PHE A 195 32.09 12.89 -29.65
N GLY A 196 32.30 12.84 -30.97
CA GLY A 196 33.56 13.24 -31.59
C GLY A 196 34.74 12.32 -31.24
N LEU A 197 34.47 11.11 -30.74
CA LEU A 197 35.50 10.20 -30.23
C LEU A 197 35.84 9.13 -31.25
N ARG A 198 37.13 9.02 -31.60
CA ARG A 198 37.66 7.92 -32.41
C ARG A 198 38.05 6.75 -31.50
N GLY A 199 37.67 5.54 -31.90
CA GLY A 199 37.98 4.33 -31.16
C GLY A 199 39.33 3.74 -31.56
N THR A 200 39.99 3.04 -30.63
CA THR A 200 41.14 2.19 -30.93
C THR A 200 40.72 0.73 -30.87
N ARG A 201 40.80 0.01 -32.00
CA ARG A 201 40.47 -1.41 -32.08
C ARG A 201 41.67 -2.27 -31.69
N LYS A 202 41.44 -3.31 -30.90
CA LYS A 202 42.43 -4.33 -30.57
C LYS A 202 41.78 -5.71 -30.64
N THR A 203 42.26 -6.54 -31.55
CA THR A 203 41.78 -7.92 -31.71
C THR A 203 42.72 -8.87 -30.97
N LYS A 204 42.16 -9.75 -30.14
CA LYS A 204 42.87 -10.84 -29.48
C LYS A 204 42.07 -12.13 -29.68
N ARG A 205 42.68 -13.10 -30.37
CA ARG A 205 41.99 -14.33 -30.81
C ARG A 205 40.73 -13.98 -31.61
N ASN A 206 39.55 -14.37 -31.11
CA ASN A 206 38.26 -14.17 -31.78
C ASN A 206 37.44 -13.02 -31.18
N ALA A 207 38.06 -12.16 -30.36
CA ALA A 207 37.39 -11.01 -29.74
C ALA A 207 38.07 -9.72 -30.20
N THR A 208 37.28 -8.76 -30.63
CA THR A 208 37.75 -7.41 -30.97
C THR A 208 37.16 -6.42 -29.99
N THR A 209 38.03 -5.74 -29.25
CA THR A 209 37.64 -4.65 -28.36
C THR A 209 37.89 -3.32 -29.04
N ILE A 210 36.91 -2.42 -29.01
CA ILE A 210 37.08 -1.01 -29.38
C ILE A 210 37.05 -0.16 -28.11
N ALA A 211 38.07 0.68 -27.92
CA ALA A 211 38.22 1.53 -26.74
C ALA A 211 38.20 3.01 -27.12
N PHE A 212 37.39 3.79 -26.42
CA PHE A 212 37.26 5.24 -26.58
C PHE A 212 37.77 5.94 -25.32
N HIS A 213 38.93 6.59 -25.42
CA HIS A 213 39.58 7.20 -24.27
C HIS A 213 38.92 8.53 -23.88
N CYS A 214 38.04 8.48 -22.88
CA CYS A 214 37.30 9.63 -22.40
C CYS A 214 36.84 9.41 -20.95
N ALA A 215 37.57 9.96 -19.98
CA ALA A 215 37.26 9.78 -18.57
C ALA A 215 35.92 10.38 -18.10
N PRO A 216 35.50 11.59 -18.54
CA PRO A 216 34.19 12.11 -18.18
C PRO A 216 33.06 11.17 -18.63
N LEU A 217 33.14 10.68 -19.87
CA LEU A 217 32.15 9.76 -20.42
C LEU A 217 32.17 8.39 -19.70
N GLY A 218 33.36 7.88 -19.38
CA GLY A 218 33.50 6.65 -18.59
C GLY A 218 32.82 6.74 -17.23
N ARG A 219 32.91 7.87 -16.53
CA ARG A 219 32.21 8.08 -15.26
C ARG A 219 30.70 8.03 -15.44
N VAL A 220 30.17 8.72 -16.45
CA VAL A 220 28.74 8.74 -16.76
C VAL A 220 28.22 7.34 -17.09
N PHE A 221 28.97 6.57 -17.88
CA PHE A 221 28.60 5.19 -18.22
C PHE A 221 28.64 4.25 -17.02
N LEU A 222 29.61 4.40 -16.11
CA LEU A 222 29.64 3.64 -14.85
C LEU A 222 28.41 3.94 -13.99
N GLU A 223 28.02 5.20 -13.88
CA GLU A 223 26.84 5.63 -13.10
C GLU A 223 25.55 5.06 -13.69
N TRP A 224 25.38 5.20 -15.00
CA TRP A 224 24.16 4.82 -15.72
C TRP A 224 23.97 3.32 -15.82
N PHE A 225 25.03 2.59 -16.19
CA PHE A 225 24.91 1.20 -16.62
C PHE A 225 25.59 0.20 -15.69
N GLY A 226 26.41 0.65 -14.74
CA GLY A 226 27.22 -0.22 -13.89
C GLY A 226 28.56 -0.65 -14.50
N GLN A 227 29.39 -1.30 -13.69
CA GLN A 227 30.75 -1.72 -14.06
C GLN A 227 30.85 -3.21 -14.41
N LYS A 228 30.43 -4.10 -13.50
CA LYS A 228 30.55 -5.56 -13.67
C LYS A 228 29.21 -6.13 -14.11
N ALA A 229 29.22 -7.38 -14.58
CA ALA A 229 28.01 -8.05 -15.06
C ALA A 229 26.89 -8.16 -14.01
N LEU A 230 27.24 -8.17 -12.72
CA LEU A 230 26.28 -8.33 -11.61
C LEU A 230 25.55 -7.03 -11.24
N ASP A 231 26.18 -5.89 -11.51
CA ASP A 231 25.65 -4.55 -11.28
C ASP A 231 25.20 -3.84 -12.57
N LYS A 232 25.19 -4.56 -13.70
CA LYS A 232 24.61 -4.06 -14.95
C LYS A 232 23.16 -3.66 -14.75
N LYS A 233 22.77 -2.50 -15.27
CA LYS A 233 21.42 -1.95 -15.16
C LYS A 233 21.10 -1.02 -16.34
N ILE A 234 19.83 -0.77 -16.56
CA ILE A 234 19.32 0.25 -17.46
C ILE A 234 19.12 1.53 -16.64
N PRO A 235 19.65 2.69 -17.09
CA PRO A 235 19.46 3.94 -16.39
C PRO A 235 18.00 4.36 -16.40
N HIS A 236 17.57 5.05 -15.34
CA HIS A 236 16.16 5.34 -15.13
C HIS A 236 15.51 6.11 -16.28
N PHE A 237 16.21 7.11 -16.82
CA PHE A 237 15.67 7.91 -17.92
C PHE A 237 15.30 7.03 -19.13
N ALA A 238 16.07 5.96 -19.40
CA ALA A 238 15.80 5.05 -20.48
C ALA A 238 14.64 4.08 -20.17
N MET A 239 14.44 3.72 -18.90
CA MET A 239 13.27 2.96 -18.45
C MET A 239 11.95 3.72 -18.63
N LEU A 240 11.98 5.06 -18.58
CA LEU A 240 10.79 5.91 -18.76
C LEU A 240 10.61 6.44 -20.18
N LEU A 241 11.51 6.18 -21.12
CA LEU A 241 11.30 6.60 -22.50
C LEU A 241 10.04 5.97 -23.10
N PRO A 242 9.38 6.64 -24.08
CA PRO A 242 8.27 6.06 -24.82
C PRO A 242 8.62 4.68 -25.36
N ALA A 243 7.65 3.76 -25.34
CA ALA A 243 7.85 2.37 -25.77
C ALA A 243 8.51 2.26 -27.15
N GLU A 244 8.21 3.17 -28.08
CA GLU A 244 8.86 3.22 -29.41
C GLU A 244 10.38 3.46 -29.34
N LYS A 245 10.84 4.44 -28.56
CA LYS A 245 12.28 4.71 -28.38
C LYS A 245 13.00 3.56 -27.68
N GLN A 246 12.30 2.86 -26.79
CA GLN A 246 12.86 1.70 -26.09
C GLN A 246 13.19 0.53 -27.02
N LYS A 247 12.58 0.43 -28.22
CA LYS A 247 12.87 -0.63 -29.18
C LYS A 247 14.34 -0.66 -29.58
N SER A 248 14.92 0.50 -29.87
CA SER A 248 16.33 0.64 -30.24
C SER A 248 17.27 0.21 -29.12
N LEU A 249 16.94 0.53 -27.87
CA LEU A 249 17.66 0.04 -26.69
C LEU A 249 17.59 -1.50 -26.58
N ILE A 250 16.38 -2.08 -26.66
CA ILE A 250 16.16 -3.53 -26.60
C ILE A 250 16.93 -4.23 -27.72
N LYS A 251 16.89 -3.68 -28.94
CA LYS A 251 17.65 -4.17 -30.10
C LYS A 251 19.16 -4.24 -29.83
N GLY A 252 19.74 -3.19 -29.26
CA GLY A 252 21.16 -3.18 -28.88
C GLY A 252 21.51 -4.25 -27.85
N VAL A 253 20.69 -4.37 -26.79
CA VAL A 253 20.89 -5.38 -25.73
C VAL A 253 20.82 -6.80 -26.32
N TRP A 254 19.81 -7.07 -27.16
CA TRP A 254 19.59 -8.40 -27.72
C TRP A 254 20.61 -8.79 -28.78
N ARG A 255 21.13 -7.84 -29.57
CA ARG A 255 22.17 -8.11 -30.56
C ARG A 255 23.54 -8.38 -29.93
N GLY A 256 23.83 -7.81 -28.76
CA GLY A 256 25.06 -8.09 -28.02
C GLY A 256 25.05 -9.48 -27.37
N ASP A 257 24.09 -9.69 -26.46
CA ASP A 257 24.09 -10.86 -25.55
C ASP A 257 22.91 -11.83 -25.78
N GLY A 258 21.96 -11.45 -26.64
CA GLY A 258 20.76 -12.23 -26.91
C GLY A 258 21.03 -13.37 -27.88
N TRP A 259 20.42 -14.52 -27.61
CA TRP A 259 20.39 -15.64 -28.53
C TRP A 259 19.01 -15.75 -29.15
N ILE A 260 18.97 -15.92 -30.48
CA ILE A 260 17.74 -16.10 -31.24
C ILE A 260 17.90 -17.29 -32.17
N SER A 261 16.85 -18.11 -32.23
CA SER A 261 16.72 -19.17 -33.20
C SER A 261 15.39 -19.02 -33.91
N THR A 262 15.44 -18.48 -35.13
CA THR A 262 14.33 -18.40 -36.09
C THR A 262 13.80 -19.79 -36.46
N LYS A 263 14.67 -20.81 -36.47
CA LYS A 263 14.31 -22.21 -36.71
C LYS A 263 13.53 -22.84 -35.56
N GLN A 264 13.82 -22.44 -34.32
CA GLN A 264 13.11 -22.95 -33.13
C GLN A 264 12.02 -21.99 -32.62
N LEU A 265 11.87 -20.83 -33.25
CA LEU A 265 11.02 -19.70 -32.84
C LEU A 265 11.21 -19.32 -31.36
N ARG A 266 12.47 -19.20 -30.93
CA ARG A 266 12.84 -18.94 -29.54
C ARG A 266 13.92 -17.88 -29.43
N GLY A 267 13.71 -16.95 -28.50
CA GLY A 267 14.70 -15.98 -28.06
C GLY A 267 15.06 -16.25 -26.59
N ASN A 268 16.32 -16.04 -26.24
CA ASN A 268 16.76 -16.13 -24.86
C ASN A 268 17.89 -15.12 -24.58
N PHE A 269 17.76 -14.39 -23.48
CA PHE A 269 18.79 -13.52 -22.95
C PHE A 269 19.21 -14.05 -21.57
N LYS A 270 20.52 -14.05 -21.26
CA LYS A 270 21.03 -14.48 -19.95
C LYS A 270 21.82 -13.37 -19.29
N THR A 271 21.57 -13.13 -18.01
CA THR A 271 22.35 -12.18 -17.21
C THR A 271 22.55 -12.68 -15.78
N VAL A 272 23.57 -12.17 -15.09
CA VAL A 272 23.76 -12.39 -13.64
C VAL A 272 23.26 -11.21 -12.81
N SER A 273 22.80 -10.13 -13.44
CA SER A 273 22.17 -8.98 -12.76
C SER A 273 20.66 -9.22 -12.64
N LYS A 274 20.19 -9.37 -11.39
CA LYS A 274 18.76 -9.50 -11.07
C LYS A 274 17.99 -8.23 -11.44
N THR A 275 18.60 -7.07 -11.21
CA THR A 275 18.02 -5.77 -11.60
C THR A 275 17.81 -5.69 -13.10
N LEU A 276 18.83 -6.04 -13.90
CA LEU A 276 18.71 -6.02 -15.36
C LEU A 276 17.66 -7.01 -15.85
N SER A 277 17.53 -8.20 -15.24
CA SER A 277 16.50 -9.15 -15.66
C SER A 277 15.09 -8.62 -15.44
N GLU A 278 14.84 -7.96 -14.31
CA GLU A 278 13.53 -7.35 -14.03
C GLU A 278 13.27 -6.11 -14.88
N GLN A 279 14.29 -5.30 -15.18
CA GLN A 279 14.18 -4.16 -16.09
C GLN A 279 13.86 -4.60 -17.52
N LEU A 280 14.55 -5.63 -18.04
CA LEU A 280 14.25 -6.21 -19.35
C LEU A 280 12.86 -6.85 -19.40
N LYS A 281 12.42 -7.51 -18.31
CA LYS A 281 11.03 -7.99 -18.17
C LYS A 281 10.05 -6.83 -18.40
N THR A 282 10.23 -5.71 -17.69
CA THR A 282 9.36 -4.54 -17.81
C THR A 282 9.39 -3.94 -19.22
N LEU A 283 10.57 -3.78 -19.84
CA LEU A 283 10.67 -3.25 -21.20
C LEU A 283 9.97 -4.15 -22.22
N LEU A 284 10.13 -5.48 -22.13
CA LEU A 284 9.46 -6.42 -23.03
C LEU A 284 7.94 -6.37 -22.86
N LEU A 285 7.44 -6.30 -21.62
CA LEU A 285 6.00 -6.16 -21.36
C LEU A 285 5.41 -4.89 -21.97
N ARG A 286 6.14 -3.76 -21.91
CA ARG A 286 5.75 -2.51 -22.58
C ARG A 286 5.69 -2.63 -24.10
N GLN A 287 6.47 -3.54 -24.71
CA GLN A 287 6.37 -3.87 -26.13
C GLN A 287 5.26 -4.90 -26.45
N GLY A 288 4.50 -5.35 -25.45
CA GLY A 288 3.49 -6.41 -25.60
C GLY A 288 4.09 -7.82 -25.73
N VAL A 289 5.38 -7.99 -25.44
CA VAL A 289 6.10 -9.28 -25.42
C VAL A 289 6.04 -9.85 -24.01
N VAL A 290 5.55 -11.08 -23.86
CA VAL A 290 5.52 -11.78 -22.57
C VAL A 290 6.73 -12.70 -22.42
N PRO A 291 7.76 -12.34 -21.63
CA PRO A 291 8.87 -13.23 -21.36
C PRO A 291 8.56 -14.25 -20.26
N THR A 292 9.34 -15.33 -20.24
CA THR A 292 9.52 -16.20 -19.09
C THR A 292 10.89 -15.92 -18.46
N VAL A 293 10.89 -15.40 -17.24
CA VAL A 293 12.08 -15.19 -16.41
C VAL A 293 12.29 -16.40 -15.52
N SER A 294 13.43 -17.06 -15.66
CA SER A 294 13.79 -18.25 -14.87
C SER A 294 15.17 -18.09 -14.23
N VAL A 295 15.33 -18.66 -13.03
CA VAL A 295 16.58 -18.61 -12.26
C VAL A 295 17.34 -19.92 -12.46
N ASN A 296 18.56 -19.84 -12.97
CA ASN A 296 19.52 -20.93 -13.00
C ASN A 296 20.38 -20.84 -11.74
N LYS A 297 20.23 -21.83 -10.85
CA LYS A 297 21.00 -21.88 -9.59
C LYS A 297 22.50 -21.99 -9.87
N LYS A 298 23.30 -21.47 -8.93
CA LYS A 298 24.76 -21.60 -8.93
C LYS A 298 25.18 -23.06 -9.13
N TYR A 299 26.09 -23.31 -10.07
CA TYR A 299 26.65 -24.64 -10.34
C TYR A 299 28.15 -24.56 -10.60
N GLY A 300 28.94 -25.24 -9.75
CA GLY A 300 30.41 -25.18 -9.80
C GLY A 300 30.94 -23.74 -9.71
N ILE A 301 31.65 -23.31 -10.75
CA ILE A 301 32.21 -21.95 -10.88
C ILE A 301 31.19 -20.90 -11.35
N HIS A 302 30.02 -21.31 -11.85
CA HIS A 302 29.03 -20.40 -12.42
C HIS A 302 28.14 -19.83 -11.32
N LYS A 303 28.00 -18.50 -11.31
CA LYS A 303 27.07 -17.77 -10.42
C LYS A 303 25.61 -18.07 -10.78
N GLU A 304 24.71 -17.73 -9.85
CA GLU A 304 23.28 -17.66 -10.18
C GLU A 304 23.06 -16.72 -11.37
N SER A 305 22.22 -17.13 -12.32
CA SER A 305 21.91 -16.36 -13.53
C SER A 305 20.44 -16.41 -13.87
N TYR A 306 19.95 -15.35 -14.48
CA TYR A 306 18.57 -15.14 -14.88
C TYR A 306 18.45 -15.31 -16.39
N SER A 307 17.54 -16.17 -16.83
CA SER A 307 17.23 -16.42 -18.25
C SER A 307 15.89 -15.79 -18.59
N ILE A 308 15.89 -14.83 -19.51
CA ILE A 308 14.69 -14.18 -20.06
C ILE A 308 14.38 -14.82 -21.40
N GLN A 309 13.38 -15.69 -21.43
CA GLN A 309 13.02 -16.52 -22.58
C GLN A 309 11.74 -16.02 -23.25
N VAL A 310 11.77 -15.93 -24.57
CA VAL A 310 10.59 -15.64 -25.40
C VAL A 310 10.38 -16.86 -26.30
N VAL A 311 9.39 -17.68 -25.96
CA VAL A 311 9.19 -19.02 -26.57
C VAL A 311 7.85 -19.19 -27.25
N ASN A 312 6.94 -18.22 -27.11
CA ASN A 312 5.65 -18.26 -27.78
C ASN A 312 5.76 -17.57 -29.14
N ASP A 313 5.22 -18.19 -30.19
CA ASP A 313 5.26 -17.69 -31.57
C ASP A 313 4.78 -16.24 -31.72
N ARG A 314 3.70 -15.82 -31.05
CA ARG A 314 3.20 -14.42 -31.08
C ARG A 314 4.24 -13.48 -30.50
N ASP A 315 4.69 -13.76 -29.27
CA ASP A 315 5.61 -12.89 -28.54
C ASP A 315 7.00 -12.87 -29.21
N PHE A 316 7.43 -14.00 -29.76
CA PHE A 316 8.66 -14.12 -30.54
C PHE A 316 8.59 -13.30 -31.84
N ALA A 317 7.45 -13.33 -32.55
CA ALA A 317 7.27 -12.50 -33.74
C ALA A 317 7.32 -11.00 -33.42
N ILE A 318 6.74 -10.58 -32.30
CA ILE A 318 6.84 -9.18 -31.84
C ILE A 318 8.29 -8.85 -31.47
N LEU A 319 8.99 -9.73 -30.74
CA LEU A 319 10.41 -9.55 -30.43
C LEU A 319 11.25 -9.38 -31.70
N CYS A 320 11.09 -10.24 -32.71
CA CYS A 320 11.80 -10.12 -33.99
C CYS A 320 11.56 -8.77 -34.67
N LYS A 321 10.34 -8.21 -34.60
CA LYS A 321 10.05 -6.86 -35.10
C LYS A 321 10.76 -5.77 -34.30
N VAL A 322 10.85 -5.92 -32.97
CA VAL A 322 11.52 -4.93 -32.09
C VAL A 322 13.02 -4.85 -32.38
N ILE A 323 13.65 -5.96 -32.76
CA ILE A 323 15.11 -6.05 -32.95
C ILE A 323 15.55 -6.04 -34.43
N ASP A 324 14.60 -5.89 -35.36
CA ASP A 324 14.78 -5.97 -36.81
C ASP A 324 15.36 -7.30 -37.31
N GLU A 325 14.89 -8.42 -36.78
CA GLU A 325 15.23 -9.76 -37.24
C GLU A 325 14.17 -10.34 -38.18
N LYS A 326 14.61 -10.96 -39.27
CA LYS A 326 13.71 -11.56 -40.27
C LYS A 326 13.28 -12.96 -39.83
N LEU A 327 11.97 -13.21 -39.81
CA LEU A 327 11.42 -14.54 -39.55
C LEU A 327 11.61 -15.45 -40.76
N GLU A 328 12.41 -16.51 -40.61
CA GLU A 328 12.65 -17.50 -41.68
C GLU A 328 11.49 -18.48 -41.87
N GLN A 329 10.74 -18.77 -40.80
CA GLN A 329 9.65 -19.76 -40.81
C GLN A 329 8.29 -19.10 -40.56
N LYS A 330 7.23 -19.71 -41.11
CA LYS A 330 5.86 -19.36 -40.77
C LYS A 330 5.59 -19.70 -39.30
N LEU A 331 4.93 -18.79 -38.60
CA LEU A 331 4.48 -19.03 -37.23
C LEU A 331 3.55 -20.24 -37.21
N HIS A 332 3.69 -21.10 -36.20
CA HIS A 332 2.80 -22.24 -36.04
C HIS A 332 1.42 -21.70 -35.65
N THR A 333 0.36 -22.34 -36.16
CA THR A 333 -0.99 -22.23 -35.60
C THR A 333 -1.00 -22.94 -34.25
N GLY A 334 -0.37 -22.33 -33.26
CA GLY A 334 -0.08 -22.91 -31.95
C GLY A 334 -1.20 -22.73 -30.93
N LYS A 335 -1.18 -23.59 -29.89
CA LYS A 335 -2.06 -23.49 -28.72
C LYS A 335 -1.98 -22.08 -28.10
N PRO A 336 -3.11 -21.49 -27.69
CA PRO A 336 -3.12 -20.18 -27.04
C PRO A 336 -2.16 -20.13 -25.84
N THR A 337 -1.51 -18.99 -25.64
CA THR A 337 -0.63 -18.72 -24.50
C THR A 337 -1.32 -19.07 -23.18
N SER A 338 -0.58 -19.50 -22.16
CA SER A 338 -1.20 -19.70 -20.85
C SER A 338 -1.49 -18.37 -20.15
N SER A 339 -0.74 -17.31 -20.47
CA SER A 339 -0.95 -15.93 -20.02
C SER A 339 -1.85 -15.15 -20.97
N ILE A 340 -2.42 -14.07 -20.48
CA ILE A 340 -3.19 -13.09 -21.26
C ILE A 340 -2.53 -11.73 -21.02
N ILE A 341 -2.32 -10.96 -22.07
CA ILE A 341 -1.79 -9.60 -21.99
C ILE A 341 -2.81 -8.65 -22.60
N THR A 342 -3.12 -7.59 -21.89
CA THR A 342 -3.92 -6.44 -22.31
C THR A 342 -3.02 -5.20 -22.32
N PRO A 343 -3.49 -4.02 -22.77
CA PRO A 343 -2.71 -2.79 -22.66
C PRO A 343 -2.35 -2.39 -21.22
N ASP A 344 -3.17 -2.80 -20.24
CA ASP A 344 -3.02 -2.37 -18.85
C ASP A 344 -2.39 -3.45 -17.95
N TYR A 345 -2.66 -4.72 -18.23
CA TYR A 345 -2.31 -5.83 -17.35
C TYR A 345 -1.84 -7.07 -18.10
N MET A 346 -1.04 -7.87 -17.40
CA MET A 346 -0.77 -9.26 -17.72
C MET A 346 -1.43 -10.16 -16.67
N LEU A 347 -2.16 -11.17 -17.13
CA LEU A 347 -2.79 -12.18 -16.31
C LEU A 347 -1.98 -13.47 -16.35
N ILE A 348 -1.50 -13.90 -15.19
CA ILE A 348 -0.49 -14.95 -15.05
C ILE A 348 -1.09 -16.13 -14.28
N PRO A 349 -1.32 -17.29 -14.90
CA PRO A 349 -1.88 -18.43 -14.18
C PRO A 349 -0.91 -18.93 -13.11
N VAL A 350 -1.42 -19.07 -11.89
CA VAL A 350 -0.74 -19.71 -10.77
C VAL A 350 -0.47 -21.16 -11.14
N ARG A 351 0.81 -21.55 -11.05
CA ARG A 351 1.26 -22.91 -11.36
C ARG A 351 1.20 -23.81 -10.14
N LYS A 352 1.65 -23.30 -9.00
CA LYS A 352 1.80 -24.05 -7.76
C LYS A 352 1.79 -23.09 -6.58
N ILE A 353 1.24 -23.54 -5.46
CA ILE A 353 1.26 -22.83 -4.18
C ILE A 353 1.90 -23.76 -3.15
N GLU A 354 2.87 -23.27 -2.40
CA GLU A 354 3.50 -23.97 -1.28
C GLU A 354 3.28 -23.15 -0.01
N SER A 355 3.22 -23.81 1.15
CA SER A 355 3.25 -23.12 2.44
C SER A 355 4.31 -23.75 3.34
N PHE A 356 4.94 -22.94 4.18
CA PHE A 356 5.94 -23.38 5.15
C PHE A 356 5.85 -22.50 6.40
N ASP A 357 6.27 -23.03 7.54
CA ASP A 357 6.34 -22.26 8.78
C ASP A 357 7.56 -21.32 8.75
N TYR A 358 7.36 -20.09 9.20
CA TYR A 358 8.35 -19.03 9.21
C TYR A 358 8.32 -18.33 10.56
N ASP A 359 9.51 -18.08 11.11
CA ASP A 359 9.74 -17.25 12.30
C ASP A 359 10.83 -16.24 11.93
N GLY A 360 10.43 -14.99 11.65
CA GLY A 360 11.35 -13.97 11.19
C GLY A 360 10.66 -12.69 10.72
N PRO A 361 11.44 -11.70 10.28
CA PRO A 361 10.91 -10.41 9.88
C PRO A 361 10.11 -10.51 8.58
N VAL A 362 9.03 -9.74 8.49
CA VAL A 362 8.19 -9.54 7.30
C VAL A 362 7.90 -8.05 7.16
N TYR A 363 7.59 -7.61 5.95
CA TYR A 363 7.47 -6.18 5.60
C TYR A 363 6.18 -5.89 4.82
N ASN A 364 5.68 -4.66 4.94
CA ASN A 364 4.64 -4.10 4.09
C ASN A 364 4.93 -2.61 3.80
N LEU A 365 4.28 -2.03 2.79
CA LEU A 365 4.43 -0.62 2.44
C LEU A 365 3.06 0.08 2.51
N GLU A 366 3.06 1.35 2.91
CA GLU A 366 1.96 2.27 2.61
C GLU A 366 2.35 3.11 1.38
N VAL A 367 1.44 3.23 0.42
CA VAL A 367 1.73 3.81 -0.89
C VAL A 367 0.61 4.77 -1.24
N ASP A 368 0.96 6.04 -1.44
CA ASP A 368 0.02 7.12 -1.70
C ASP A 368 -0.86 6.82 -2.93
N ASP A 369 -2.09 7.36 -2.91
CA ASP A 369 -3.12 7.32 -3.96
C ASP A 369 -3.69 5.94 -4.34
N VAL A 370 -2.85 4.91 -4.48
CA VAL A 370 -3.23 3.60 -5.02
C VAL A 370 -3.21 2.47 -4.02
N ASN A 371 -2.66 2.68 -2.82
CA ASN A 371 -2.57 1.72 -1.71
C ASN A 371 -2.19 0.30 -2.14
N SER A 372 -1.28 0.20 -3.10
CA SER A 372 -0.82 -1.05 -3.69
C SER A 372 0.59 -0.91 -4.24
N TYR A 373 1.30 -2.02 -4.29
CA TYR A 373 2.64 -2.11 -4.87
C TYR A 373 2.84 -3.45 -5.57
N VAL A 374 3.87 -3.52 -6.40
CA VAL A 374 4.10 -4.67 -7.29
C VAL A 374 5.35 -5.44 -6.87
N SER A 375 5.17 -6.74 -6.60
CA SER A 375 6.25 -7.69 -6.39
C SER A 375 6.73 -8.32 -7.72
N GLU A 376 7.58 -9.35 -7.68
CA GLU A 376 8.07 -10.04 -8.87
C GLU A 376 6.96 -10.55 -9.80
N ASN A 377 5.79 -10.95 -9.26
CA ASN A 377 4.74 -11.60 -10.02
C ASN A 377 3.29 -11.20 -9.67
N ALA A 378 3.09 -10.26 -8.75
CA ALA A 378 1.77 -9.94 -8.24
C ALA A 378 1.63 -8.47 -7.81
N ILE A 379 0.39 -7.97 -7.87
CA ILE A 379 -0.02 -6.73 -7.21
C ILE A 379 -0.51 -7.06 -5.79
N LEU A 380 0.00 -6.30 -4.83
CA LEU A 380 -0.19 -6.46 -3.39
C LEU A 380 -0.95 -5.24 -2.83
N HIS A 381 -1.73 -5.40 -1.75
CA HIS A 381 -2.56 -4.34 -1.15
C HIS A 381 -2.10 -3.96 0.27
N ASN A 382 -2.44 -2.73 0.70
CA ASN A 382 -2.23 -2.24 2.07
C ASN A 382 -3.39 -2.64 3.03
N CYS A 383 -3.45 -2.15 4.27
CA CYS A 383 -4.55 -2.48 5.22
C CYS A 383 -5.37 -1.24 5.65
N GLY A 384 -6.70 -1.38 5.77
CA GLY A 384 -7.60 -0.31 6.24
C GLY A 384 -7.60 -0.03 7.76
N ASP A 385 -7.34 -1.02 8.63
CA ASP A 385 -7.27 -0.77 10.09
C ASP A 385 -6.10 0.17 10.46
N PHE A 386 -5.02 0.14 9.66
CA PHE A 386 -3.84 0.98 9.84
C PHE A 386 -4.13 2.46 9.62
N GLY A 387 -5.03 2.80 8.70
CA GLY A 387 -5.43 4.19 8.49
C GLY A 387 -6.00 4.81 9.76
N ILE A 388 -6.75 4.03 10.55
CA ILE A 388 -7.33 4.47 11.83
C ILE A 388 -6.26 4.55 12.93
N VAL A 389 -5.43 3.51 13.07
CA VAL A 389 -4.35 3.48 14.07
C VAL A 389 -3.38 4.66 13.86
N ASN A 390 -2.98 4.90 12.61
CA ASN A 390 -2.10 6.01 12.24
C ASN A 390 -2.76 7.35 12.54
N ALA A 391 -4.04 7.52 12.17
CA ALA A 391 -4.77 8.74 12.47
C ALA A 391 -4.84 9.02 13.99
N ILE A 392 -5.03 8.01 14.84
CA ILE A 392 -5.00 8.18 16.31
C ILE A 392 -3.60 8.59 16.78
N GLN A 393 -2.54 7.90 16.34
CA GLN A 393 -1.15 8.21 16.72
C GLN A 393 -0.76 9.64 16.30
N MET A 394 -1.11 10.04 15.07
CA MET A 394 -0.90 11.40 14.56
C MET A 394 -1.66 12.43 15.39
N SER A 395 -2.91 12.14 15.76
CA SER A 395 -3.73 13.06 16.57
C SER A 395 -3.12 13.29 17.95
N LEU A 396 -2.70 12.21 18.64
CA LEU A 396 -2.06 12.30 19.96
C LEU A 396 -0.74 13.09 19.89
N SER A 397 0.05 12.87 18.85
CA SER A 397 1.29 13.60 18.61
C SER A 397 1.05 15.07 18.29
N GLU A 398 0.07 15.40 17.46
CA GLU A 398 -0.27 16.79 17.12
C GLU A 398 -0.75 17.57 18.35
N MET A 399 -1.57 16.93 19.19
CA MET A 399 -2.06 17.51 20.43
C MET A 399 -1.03 17.47 21.58
N GLN A 400 0.15 16.88 21.37
CA GLN A 400 1.21 16.76 22.38
C GLN A 400 0.75 16.10 23.70
N ILE A 401 -0.15 15.11 23.61
CA ILE A 401 -0.72 14.46 24.81
C ILE A 401 0.32 13.52 25.44
N PRO A 402 0.77 13.74 26.69
CA PRO A 402 1.76 12.86 27.31
C PRO A 402 1.27 11.40 27.37
N ARG A 403 2.14 10.45 27.01
CA ARG A 403 1.78 9.02 26.93
C ARG A 403 1.19 8.46 28.23
N HIS A 404 1.66 8.93 29.38
CA HIS A 404 1.17 8.54 30.70
C HIS A 404 -0.16 9.21 31.10
N LYS A 405 -0.63 10.18 30.32
CA LYS A 405 -1.94 10.84 30.46
C LYS A 405 -2.96 10.38 29.42
N ALA A 406 -2.62 9.39 28.58
CA ALA A 406 -3.51 8.84 27.58
C ALA A 406 -3.75 7.34 27.82
N ALA A 407 -4.97 6.89 27.54
CA ALA A 407 -5.34 5.48 27.57
C ALA A 407 -6.27 5.08 26.42
N ILE A 408 -5.97 3.94 25.78
CA ILE A 408 -6.83 3.32 24.77
C ILE A 408 -7.60 2.16 25.40
N PHE A 409 -8.92 2.24 25.37
CA PHE A 409 -9.80 1.14 25.76
C PHE A 409 -10.35 0.48 24.51
N SER A 410 -10.15 -0.83 24.33
CA SER A 410 -10.54 -1.53 23.11
C SER A 410 -11.45 -2.74 23.35
N GLY A 411 -12.31 -3.03 22.37
CA GLY A 411 -13.26 -4.16 22.39
C GLY A 411 -12.64 -5.45 21.88
N ILE A 412 -13.46 -6.44 21.52
CA ILE A 412 -12.99 -7.69 20.90
C ILE A 412 -13.23 -7.65 19.39
N GLY A 413 -12.18 -7.89 18.60
CA GLY A 413 -12.21 -7.90 17.14
C GLY A 413 -10.86 -7.56 16.52
N CYS A 414 -10.79 -7.41 15.19
CA CYS A 414 -9.59 -6.85 14.54
C CYS A 414 -9.31 -5.43 15.07
N SER A 415 -10.36 -4.61 15.14
CA SER A 415 -10.36 -3.28 15.78
C SER A 415 -9.92 -3.30 17.25
N GLY A 416 -10.26 -4.37 17.97
CA GLY A 416 -9.92 -4.58 19.37
C GLY A 416 -8.42 -4.60 19.66
N LYS A 417 -7.59 -4.95 18.67
CA LYS A 417 -6.15 -4.99 18.83
C LYS A 417 -5.48 -3.60 18.90
N THR A 418 -6.21 -2.54 18.59
CA THR A 418 -5.70 -1.15 18.57
C THR A 418 -4.98 -0.74 19.87
N SER A 419 -5.45 -1.16 21.04
CA SER A 419 -4.80 -0.84 22.33
C SER A 419 -3.39 -1.42 22.49
N HIS A 420 -3.06 -2.43 21.68
CA HIS A 420 -1.73 -3.01 21.63
C HIS A 420 -0.79 -2.22 20.70
N PHE A 421 -1.36 -1.49 19.74
CA PHE A 421 -0.63 -0.81 18.65
C PHE A 421 -0.25 0.65 18.94
N ILE A 422 -0.70 1.19 20.07
CA ILE A 422 -0.47 2.59 20.45
C ILE A 422 0.26 2.62 21.80
N ASN A 423 1.38 3.34 21.87
CA ASN A 423 2.29 3.39 23.01
C ASN A 423 1.81 4.30 24.13
N VAL A 424 0.66 3.95 24.69
CA VAL A 424 0.01 4.57 25.85
C VAL A 424 -0.57 3.45 26.72
N TYR A 425 -1.31 3.77 27.79
CA TYR A 425 -1.97 2.72 28.55
C TYR A 425 -3.04 2.00 27.70
N GLY A 426 -2.87 0.71 27.44
CA GLY A 426 -3.82 -0.10 26.68
C GLY A 426 -4.68 -1.00 27.59
N VAL A 427 -5.99 -0.94 27.45
CA VAL A 427 -6.94 -1.81 28.15
C VAL A 427 -7.82 -2.54 27.12
N HIS A 428 -7.47 -3.80 26.82
CA HIS A 428 -8.25 -4.68 25.96
C HIS A 428 -9.32 -5.38 26.79
N THR A 429 -10.58 -5.03 26.55
CA THR A 429 -11.72 -5.37 27.41
C THR A 429 -12.48 -6.62 26.94
N LEU A 430 -13.74 -6.77 27.36
CA LEU A 430 -14.64 -7.82 26.89
C LEU A 430 -15.48 -7.34 25.70
N HIS A 431 -16.00 -8.30 24.92
CA HIS A 431 -16.79 -7.99 23.74
C HIS A 431 -18.03 -7.16 24.09
N GLY A 432 -18.13 -5.96 23.50
CA GLY A 432 -19.21 -5.00 23.74
C GLY A 432 -19.19 -4.34 25.11
N ARG A 433 -18.06 -4.37 25.84
CA ARG A 433 -17.95 -3.78 27.19
C ARG A 433 -17.01 -2.57 27.27
N VAL A 434 -16.41 -2.16 26.16
CA VAL A 434 -15.49 -1.02 26.06
C VAL A 434 -15.99 0.21 26.80
N LEU A 435 -17.19 0.68 26.46
CA LEU A 435 -17.76 1.89 27.03
C LEU A 435 -18.01 1.78 28.53
N THR A 436 -18.26 0.59 29.05
CA THR A 436 -18.45 0.35 30.49
C THR A 436 -17.13 0.55 31.24
N PHE A 437 -16.05 -0.06 30.75
CA PHE A 437 -14.71 0.07 31.35
C PHE A 437 -14.17 1.49 31.19
N ALA A 438 -14.28 2.07 29.99
CA ALA A 438 -13.77 3.41 29.69
C ALA A 438 -14.47 4.49 30.55
N GLN A 439 -15.80 4.42 30.70
CA GLN A 439 -16.53 5.36 31.56
C GLN A 439 -16.13 5.21 33.04
N GLY A 440 -15.95 3.98 33.53
CA GLY A 440 -15.49 3.75 34.90
C GLY A 440 -14.10 4.36 35.14
N ALA A 441 -13.17 4.17 34.18
CA ALA A 441 -11.83 4.75 34.26
C ALA A 441 -11.86 6.27 34.22
N LYS A 442 -12.64 6.88 33.31
CA LYS A 442 -12.76 8.35 33.20
C LYS A 442 -13.42 8.98 34.43
N LEU A 443 -14.37 8.28 35.06
CA LEU A 443 -14.98 8.70 36.33
C LEU A 443 -14.03 8.57 37.52
N ALA A 444 -13.18 7.56 37.52
CA ALA A 444 -12.19 7.39 38.59
C ALA A 444 -11.04 8.40 38.46
N ASN A 445 -10.67 8.78 37.23
CA ASN A 445 -9.58 9.69 36.91
C ASN A 445 -9.95 10.60 35.71
N PRO A 446 -10.62 11.75 35.95
CA PRO A 446 -11.05 12.66 34.89
C PRO A 446 -9.88 13.32 34.13
N ASP A 447 -8.69 13.37 34.73
CA ASP A 447 -7.47 13.92 34.13
C ASP A 447 -6.88 13.03 33.02
N MET A 448 -7.28 11.76 32.93
CA MET A 448 -6.82 10.85 31.89
C MET A 448 -7.57 11.13 30.58
N GLU A 449 -6.82 11.29 29.49
CA GLU A 449 -7.38 11.32 28.14
C GLU A 449 -7.73 9.88 27.73
N ILE A 450 -9.00 9.65 27.39
CA ILE A 450 -9.52 8.30 27.12
C ILE A 450 -10.11 8.26 25.72
N ILE A 451 -9.50 7.41 24.89
CA ILE A 451 -10.03 7.05 23.57
C ILE A 451 -10.48 5.59 23.63
N ALA A 452 -11.79 5.39 23.48
CA ALA A 452 -12.40 4.10 23.37
C ALA A 452 -12.51 3.70 21.89
N VAL A 453 -12.24 2.43 21.57
CA VAL A 453 -12.31 1.90 20.20
C VAL A 453 -13.01 0.55 20.16
N GLY A 454 -13.84 0.33 19.14
CA GLY A 454 -14.54 -0.95 18.95
C GLY A 454 -14.86 -1.22 17.49
N GLY A 455 -15.16 -2.48 17.15
CA GLY A 455 -15.76 -2.80 15.86
C GLY A 455 -17.24 -2.46 15.86
N ASP A 456 -17.84 -2.28 14.68
CA ASP A 456 -19.29 -2.13 14.52
C ASP A 456 -20.09 -3.22 15.26
N GLY A 457 -19.65 -4.48 15.21
CA GLY A 457 -20.25 -5.58 15.97
C GLY A 457 -20.12 -5.52 17.48
N ASP A 458 -18.97 -5.05 17.94
CA ASP A 458 -18.67 -4.87 19.35
C ASP A 458 -19.55 -3.76 19.93
N GLY A 459 -19.52 -2.58 19.30
CA GLY A 459 -20.20 -1.37 19.79
C GLY A 459 -21.70 -1.34 19.55
N LEU A 460 -22.16 -1.78 18.37
CA LEU A 460 -23.55 -1.63 17.92
C LEU A 460 -24.34 -2.94 17.95
N GLY A 461 -23.66 -4.07 18.19
CA GLY A 461 -24.29 -5.36 18.39
C GLY A 461 -24.45 -5.64 19.88
N ILE A 462 -23.51 -6.40 20.44
CA ILE A 462 -23.52 -6.78 21.86
C ILE A 462 -23.36 -5.58 22.82
N GLY A 463 -22.74 -4.49 22.37
CA GLY A 463 -22.51 -3.26 23.12
C GLY A 463 -23.61 -2.22 23.04
N ALA A 464 -24.67 -2.44 22.23
CA ALA A 464 -25.66 -1.39 21.90
C ALA A 464 -26.32 -0.76 23.14
N GLY A 465 -26.63 -1.55 24.18
CA GLY A 465 -27.18 -1.02 25.43
C GLY A 465 -26.22 -0.07 26.16
N HIS A 466 -24.92 -0.37 26.13
CA HIS A 466 -23.90 0.50 26.72
C HIS A 466 -23.63 1.74 25.87
N PHE A 467 -23.76 1.63 24.54
CA PHE A 467 -23.73 2.76 23.62
C PHE A 467 -24.80 3.79 23.95
N VAL A 468 -26.06 3.36 24.06
CA VAL A 468 -27.18 4.23 24.43
C VAL A 468 -26.98 4.84 25.83
N ALA A 469 -26.54 4.03 26.79
CA ALA A 469 -26.30 4.50 28.16
C ALA A 469 -25.16 5.53 28.25
N ALA A 470 -24.13 5.43 27.41
CA ALA A 470 -23.01 6.37 27.37
C ALA A 470 -23.46 7.76 26.89
N GLY A 471 -24.24 7.82 25.80
CA GLY A 471 -24.80 9.08 25.28
C GLY A 471 -25.55 9.88 26.35
N ARG A 472 -26.39 9.21 27.14
CA ARG A 472 -27.13 9.85 28.26
C ARG A 472 -26.23 10.48 29.31
N ARG A 473 -25.05 9.92 29.57
CA ARG A 473 -24.12 10.44 30.58
C ARG A 473 -23.38 11.67 30.06
N ASN A 474 -22.94 11.66 28.80
CA ASN A 474 -22.13 12.72 28.22
C ASN A 474 -20.81 12.94 29.00
N LEU A 475 -20.06 11.85 29.20
CA LEU A 475 -18.75 11.89 29.86
C LEU A 475 -17.66 12.31 28.85
N ASP A 476 -16.69 13.10 29.29
CA ASP A 476 -15.63 13.68 28.46
C ASP A 476 -14.63 12.63 27.95
N MET A 477 -14.94 12.00 26.81
CA MET A 477 -14.10 10.97 26.18
C MET A 477 -14.50 10.77 24.71
N THR A 478 -13.60 10.18 23.93
CA THR A 478 -13.86 9.86 22.52
C THR A 478 -14.16 8.37 22.33
N TYR A 479 -15.17 8.04 21.52
CA TYR A 479 -15.46 6.67 21.09
C TYR A 479 -15.44 6.53 19.56
N ILE A 480 -14.58 5.65 19.06
CA ILE A 480 -14.37 5.40 17.63
C ILE A 480 -14.85 4.00 17.27
N ILE A 481 -15.71 3.90 16.26
CA ILE A 481 -16.13 2.62 15.69
C ILE A 481 -15.43 2.36 14.36
N PHE A 482 -14.89 1.16 14.23
CA PHE A 482 -14.36 0.58 12.99
C PHE A 482 -15.52 -0.08 12.25
N ASN A 483 -16.05 0.59 11.24
CA ASN A 483 -17.26 0.18 10.52
C ASN A 483 -16.89 -0.47 9.19
N ASN A 484 -16.85 -1.80 9.18
CA ASN A 484 -16.47 -2.61 8.02
C ASN A 484 -17.59 -3.52 7.52
N GLY A 485 -18.74 -3.52 8.18
CA GLY A 485 -19.92 -4.31 7.84
C GLY A 485 -19.84 -5.77 8.27
N VAL A 486 -18.78 -6.22 8.94
CA VAL A 486 -18.55 -7.64 9.21
C VAL A 486 -17.81 -7.94 10.53
N TYR A 487 -18.08 -9.09 11.14
CA TYR A 487 -17.27 -9.60 12.24
C TYR A 487 -15.98 -10.25 11.70
N GLY A 488 -14.98 -9.42 11.38
CA GLY A 488 -13.75 -9.86 10.74
C GLY A 488 -13.03 -10.99 11.49
N LEU A 489 -12.81 -10.83 12.79
CA LEU A 489 -12.07 -11.81 13.60
C LEU A 489 -12.75 -13.19 13.65
N THR A 490 -14.09 -13.25 13.57
CA THR A 490 -14.88 -14.49 13.63
C THR A 490 -15.25 -15.05 12.27
N LYS A 491 -14.54 -14.64 11.21
CA LYS A 491 -14.70 -15.09 9.81
C LYS A 491 -15.84 -14.42 9.01
N GLY A 492 -16.19 -13.19 9.35
CA GLY A 492 -16.92 -12.30 8.44
C GLY A 492 -18.45 -12.44 8.44
N GLN A 493 -19.07 -12.78 9.56
CA GLN A 493 -20.53 -12.69 9.71
C GLN A 493 -21.01 -11.23 9.55
N ALA A 494 -22.28 -11.03 9.20
CA ALA A 494 -22.86 -9.70 9.04
C ALA A 494 -22.80 -8.92 10.35
N SER A 495 -22.24 -7.71 10.32
CA SER A 495 -22.32 -6.78 11.44
C SER A 495 -23.67 -6.03 11.43
N PRO A 496 -24.02 -5.31 12.52
CA PRO A 496 -25.23 -4.49 12.57
C PRO A 496 -25.29 -3.38 11.51
N THR A 497 -24.18 -3.02 10.88
CA THR A 497 -24.14 -1.93 9.87
C THR A 497 -24.34 -2.45 8.45
N LEU A 498 -24.25 -3.76 8.21
CA LEU A 498 -24.48 -4.35 6.89
C LEU A 498 -25.97 -4.32 6.53
N LYS A 499 -26.30 -3.82 5.33
CA LYS A 499 -27.70 -3.66 4.89
C LYS A 499 -28.43 -5.00 4.72
N LEU A 500 -29.75 -4.93 4.83
CA LEU A 500 -30.65 -6.04 4.53
C LEU A 500 -30.46 -6.47 3.06
N GLY A 501 -30.36 -7.77 2.85
CA GLY A 501 -30.24 -8.35 1.51
C GLY A 501 -28.82 -8.32 0.93
N GLU A 502 -27.88 -7.60 1.55
CA GLU A 502 -26.48 -7.63 1.12
C GLU A 502 -25.87 -9.01 1.39
N LYS A 503 -25.09 -9.51 0.44
CA LYS A 503 -24.42 -10.80 0.54
C LYS A 503 -22.95 -10.64 0.25
N THR A 504 -22.15 -10.38 1.28
CA THR A 504 -20.70 -10.43 1.15
C THR A 504 -20.23 -11.85 0.84
N LYS A 505 -19.02 -12.01 0.31
CA LYS A 505 -18.42 -13.32 0.01
C LYS A 505 -18.35 -14.27 1.21
N SER A 506 -18.31 -13.75 2.43
CA SER A 506 -18.29 -14.53 3.66
C SER A 506 -19.66 -15.10 4.06
N LEU A 507 -20.75 -14.52 3.55
CA LEU A 507 -22.11 -14.94 3.90
C LEU A 507 -22.63 -16.05 2.99
N PRO A 508 -23.15 -17.17 3.54
CA PRO A 508 -23.73 -18.25 2.73
C PRO A 508 -25.02 -17.80 2.03
N THR A 509 -25.82 -16.99 2.71
CA THR A 509 -27.09 -16.41 2.24
C THR A 509 -27.08 -14.89 2.45
N PRO A 510 -27.90 -14.13 1.71
CA PRO A 510 -28.09 -12.70 1.97
C PRO A 510 -28.36 -12.39 3.44
N ASN A 511 -27.85 -11.26 3.93
CA ASN A 511 -28.11 -10.79 5.27
C ASN A 511 -29.62 -10.62 5.49
N THR A 512 -30.13 -11.19 6.58
CA THR A 512 -31.56 -11.18 6.92
C THR A 512 -31.95 -10.05 7.85
N ASN A 513 -30.97 -9.31 8.38
CA ASN A 513 -31.19 -8.23 9.34
C ASN A 513 -31.17 -6.87 8.65
N TYR A 514 -31.98 -5.94 9.15
CA TYR A 514 -31.89 -4.53 8.75
C TYR A 514 -30.69 -3.87 9.42
N ASN A 515 -30.05 -2.92 8.74
CA ASN A 515 -28.90 -2.22 9.27
C ASN A 515 -29.29 -1.14 10.28
N VAL A 516 -28.43 -0.95 11.28
CA VAL A 516 -28.44 0.19 12.18
C VAL A 516 -27.59 1.29 11.57
N ASN A 517 -28.12 2.52 11.56
CA ASN A 517 -27.34 3.72 11.22
C ASN A 517 -26.60 4.23 12.47
N PRO A 518 -25.26 4.16 12.52
CA PRO A 518 -24.50 4.52 13.73
C PRO A 518 -24.69 5.99 14.13
N ILE A 519 -24.67 6.90 13.15
CA ILE A 519 -24.86 8.33 13.36
C ILE A 519 -26.26 8.60 13.90
N GLY A 520 -27.29 7.99 13.29
CA GLY A 520 -28.67 8.13 13.76
C GLY A 520 -28.88 7.60 15.19
N LEU A 521 -28.27 6.45 15.51
CA LEU A 521 -28.31 5.90 16.87
C LEU A 521 -27.60 6.82 17.87
N ALA A 522 -26.45 7.41 17.51
CA ALA A 522 -25.72 8.32 18.37
C ALA A 522 -26.53 9.59 18.70
N ILE A 523 -27.15 10.20 17.68
CA ILE A 523 -28.03 11.36 17.85
C ILE A 523 -29.21 11.01 18.77
N ALA A 524 -29.89 9.89 18.51
CA ALA A 524 -31.02 9.45 19.35
C ALA A 524 -30.61 9.07 20.79
N SER A 525 -29.35 8.69 21.00
CA SER A 525 -28.80 8.30 22.30
C SER A 525 -28.31 9.49 23.14
N GLY A 526 -28.25 10.70 22.56
CA GLY A 526 -27.83 11.92 23.25
C GLY A 526 -26.32 12.19 23.20
N PHE A 527 -25.59 11.65 22.22
CA PHE A 527 -24.21 12.05 21.98
C PHE A 527 -24.14 13.53 21.60
N THR A 528 -23.14 14.23 22.12
CA THR A 528 -22.98 15.68 21.96
C THR A 528 -21.99 16.06 20.87
N PHE A 529 -21.19 15.11 20.41
CA PHE A 529 -20.40 15.22 19.19
C PHE A 529 -20.55 13.94 18.38
N VAL A 530 -20.91 14.08 17.10
CA VAL A 530 -21.14 12.96 16.19
C VAL A 530 -20.50 13.27 14.84
N ALA A 531 -19.60 12.40 14.39
CA ALA A 531 -18.88 12.54 13.13
C ALA A 531 -18.75 11.20 12.39
N ARG A 532 -18.50 11.27 11.08
CA ARG A 532 -18.13 10.11 10.26
C ARG A 532 -16.81 10.37 9.52
N GLY A 533 -15.86 9.45 9.63
CA GLY A 533 -14.59 9.48 8.92
C GLY A 533 -14.43 8.35 7.92
N TYR A 534 -13.34 8.36 7.15
CA TYR A 534 -12.98 7.30 6.21
C TYR A 534 -11.53 6.86 6.41
N ALA A 535 -11.30 5.55 6.56
CA ALA A 535 -10.00 5.00 6.92
C ALA A 535 -8.91 5.22 5.86
N TYR A 536 -9.27 5.38 4.58
CA TYR A 536 -8.30 5.69 3.52
C TYR A 536 -8.13 7.20 3.25
N ASP A 537 -8.80 8.06 4.03
CA ASP A 537 -8.55 9.51 4.07
C ASP A 537 -7.97 9.89 5.43
N VAL A 538 -6.72 9.45 5.66
CA VAL A 538 -6.07 9.47 6.99
C VAL A 538 -5.91 10.89 7.54
N ARG A 539 -5.67 11.89 6.67
CA ARG A 539 -5.48 13.28 7.11
C ARG A 539 -6.77 13.87 7.66
N HIS A 540 -7.85 13.75 6.90
CA HIS A 540 -9.16 14.19 7.36
C HIS A 540 -9.62 13.39 8.58
N LEU A 541 -9.39 12.07 8.62
CA LEU A 541 -9.70 11.26 9.80
C LEU A 541 -8.93 11.72 11.04
N LYS A 542 -7.65 12.07 10.90
CA LYS A 542 -6.83 12.65 11.97
C LYS A 542 -7.44 13.95 12.48
N ASP A 543 -7.84 14.85 11.59
CA ASP A 543 -8.47 16.13 11.96
C ASP A 543 -9.80 15.93 12.71
N LEU A 544 -10.60 14.94 12.31
CA LEU A 544 -11.83 14.55 13.01
C LEU A 544 -11.56 13.97 14.40
N ILE A 545 -10.49 13.19 14.57
CA ILE A 545 -10.10 12.65 15.89
C ILE A 545 -9.62 13.77 16.80
N VAL A 546 -8.82 14.72 16.31
CA VAL A 546 -8.42 15.91 17.06
C VAL A 546 -9.66 16.69 17.52
N ALA A 547 -10.61 16.94 16.61
CA ALA A 547 -11.86 17.63 16.95
C ALA A 547 -12.71 16.86 17.98
N ALA A 548 -12.75 15.52 17.88
CA ALA A 548 -13.47 14.65 18.81
C ALA A 548 -12.84 14.66 20.22
N VAL A 549 -11.51 14.62 20.32
CA VAL A 549 -10.79 14.67 21.60
C VAL A 549 -10.90 16.04 22.26
N GLN A 550 -10.92 17.12 21.48
CA GLN A 550 -11.07 18.47 22.01
C GLN A 550 -12.50 18.80 22.48
N HIS A 551 -13.50 18.08 21.96
CA HIS A 551 -14.90 18.29 22.30
C HIS A 551 -15.18 18.05 23.79
N LYS A 552 -15.92 18.97 24.41
CA LYS A 552 -16.28 18.88 25.83
C LYS A 552 -17.52 18.02 26.04
N GLY A 553 -17.32 16.72 26.14
CA GLY A 553 -18.38 15.72 26.31
C GLY A 553 -18.06 14.41 25.61
N LEU A 554 -19.09 13.57 25.43
CA LEU A 554 -18.91 12.29 24.75
C LEU A 554 -18.93 12.48 23.24
N ALA A 555 -17.79 12.24 22.60
CA ALA A 555 -17.64 12.29 21.16
C ALA A 555 -17.73 10.89 20.53
N PHE A 556 -18.48 10.79 19.44
CA PHE A 556 -18.61 9.56 18.64
C PHE A 556 -18.14 9.77 17.21
N LEU A 557 -17.29 8.85 16.74
CA LEU A 557 -16.76 8.84 15.38
C LEU A 557 -17.01 7.47 14.72
N ASP A 558 -17.88 7.45 13.72
CA ASP A 558 -18.13 6.30 12.83
C ASP A 558 -17.07 6.30 11.71
N VAL A 559 -16.15 5.34 11.69
CA VAL A 559 -15.10 5.30 10.66
C VAL A 559 -15.40 4.22 9.64
N LEU A 560 -15.72 4.65 8.43
CA LEU A 560 -15.88 3.79 7.26
C LEU A 560 -14.55 3.10 6.96
N GLN A 561 -14.51 1.78 7.08
CA GLN A 561 -13.27 1.01 7.07
C GLN A 561 -13.43 -0.26 6.22
N PRO A 562 -12.97 -0.26 4.96
CA PRO A 562 -13.08 -1.47 4.12
C PRO A 562 -12.35 -2.69 4.71
N CYS A 563 -13.03 -3.85 4.73
CA CYS A 563 -12.44 -5.14 5.08
C CYS A 563 -12.23 -5.99 3.81
N PRO A 564 -11.02 -5.94 3.18
CA PRO A 564 -10.78 -6.66 1.93
C PRO A 564 -10.90 -8.19 2.08
N THR A 565 -10.73 -8.69 3.30
CA THR A 565 -10.81 -10.12 3.59
C THR A 565 -12.22 -10.69 3.51
N TYR A 566 -13.27 -9.95 3.87
CA TYR A 566 -14.63 -10.51 4.02
C TYR A 566 -15.73 -9.69 3.36
N ASN A 567 -15.63 -8.35 3.36
CA ASN A 567 -16.62 -7.48 2.73
C ASN A 567 -16.10 -7.01 1.36
N ASP A 568 -16.50 -7.73 0.31
CA ASP A 568 -16.19 -7.46 -1.09
C ASP A 568 -17.18 -6.51 -1.77
N ILE A 569 -18.15 -5.96 -1.03
CA ILE A 569 -19.13 -4.99 -1.52
C ILE A 569 -18.62 -3.58 -1.20
N ASN A 570 -18.49 -3.25 0.08
CA ASN A 570 -18.05 -1.92 0.54
C ASN A 570 -16.52 -1.81 0.54
N THR A 571 -15.93 -1.99 -0.64
CA THR A 571 -14.49 -1.93 -0.87
C THR A 571 -14.00 -0.48 -0.97
N ARG A 572 -12.68 -0.26 -0.93
CA ARG A 572 -12.11 1.05 -1.25
C ARG A 572 -12.55 1.53 -2.62
N ASP A 573 -12.51 0.68 -3.63
CA ASP A 573 -12.89 1.03 -5.01
C ASP A 573 -14.37 1.45 -5.09
N TRP A 574 -15.23 0.84 -4.27
CA TRP A 574 -16.62 1.27 -4.12
C TRP A 574 -16.70 2.66 -3.48
N TYR A 575 -16.04 2.92 -2.36
CA TYR A 575 -16.04 4.27 -1.75
C TYR A 575 -15.43 5.35 -2.68
N ALA A 576 -14.39 5.00 -3.44
CA ALA A 576 -13.75 5.86 -4.44
C ALA A 576 -14.58 6.05 -5.73
N GLY A 577 -15.68 5.32 -5.90
CA GLY A 577 -16.55 5.45 -7.06
C GLY A 577 -15.96 4.95 -8.37
N MET A 578 -15.12 3.90 -8.31
CA MET A 578 -14.49 3.32 -9.51
C MET A 578 -15.51 2.71 -10.48
N ASP A 579 -16.67 2.31 -9.97
CA ASP A 579 -17.86 1.88 -10.72
C ASP A 579 -18.75 3.05 -11.18
N ARG A 580 -18.38 4.29 -10.86
CA ARG A 580 -19.12 5.52 -11.19
C ARG A 580 -18.18 6.53 -11.86
N VAL A 581 -17.76 6.19 -13.08
CA VAL A 581 -16.86 7.04 -13.86
C VAL A 581 -17.68 8.08 -14.63
N ASP A 582 -17.30 9.34 -14.48
CA ASP A 582 -17.87 10.45 -15.24
C ASP A 582 -17.53 10.31 -16.73
N GLU A 583 -18.55 10.32 -17.60
CA GLU A 583 -18.37 10.05 -19.02
C GLU A 583 -17.52 11.10 -19.74
N MET A 584 -17.54 12.35 -19.27
CA MET A 584 -16.84 13.48 -19.89
C MET A 584 -15.39 13.58 -19.40
N THR A 585 -15.18 13.51 -18.09
CA THR A 585 -13.85 13.68 -17.48
C THR A 585 -13.06 12.38 -17.39
N LYS A 586 -13.71 11.22 -17.58
CA LYS A 586 -13.15 9.87 -17.41
C LYS A 586 -12.56 9.62 -16.01
N LYS A 587 -12.98 10.42 -15.01
CA LYS A 587 -12.56 10.27 -13.62
C LYS A 587 -13.63 9.55 -12.79
N PRO A 588 -13.24 8.70 -11.82
CA PRO A 588 -14.16 8.17 -10.81
C PRO A 588 -14.84 9.32 -10.03
N GLN A 589 -16.11 9.14 -9.67
CA GLN A 589 -16.86 10.04 -8.79
C GLN A 589 -16.97 9.42 -7.39
N PRO A 590 -16.13 9.85 -6.42
CA PRO A 590 -16.16 9.30 -5.06
C PRO A 590 -17.55 9.36 -4.45
N ARG A 591 -17.91 8.31 -3.70
CA ARG A 591 -19.13 8.32 -2.89
C ARG A 591 -18.97 9.21 -1.69
N THR A 592 -17.77 9.29 -1.12
CA THR A 592 -17.49 10.13 0.06
C THR A 592 -17.33 11.59 -0.33
N TYR A 593 -17.90 12.49 0.48
CA TYR A 593 -17.65 13.93 0.39
C TYR A 593 -17.57 14.54 1.80
N HIS A 594 -16.83 15.64 1.94
CA HIS A 594 -16.66 16.34 3.21
C HIS A 594 -17.82 17.32 3.44
N LEU A 595 -18.41 17.31 4.63
CA LEU A 595 -19.55 18.17 4.97
C LEU A 595 -19.14 19.65 5.05
N GLU A 596 -17.96 19.92 5.57
CA GLU A 596 -17.34 21.25 5.68
C GLU A 596 -17.23 21.96 4.32
N ASP A 597 -17.02 21.21 3.22
CA ASP A 597 -16.93 21.76 1.87
C ASP A 597 -18.29 22.19 1.30
N THR A 598 -19.39 21.87 1.99
CA THR A 598 -20.76 22.14 1.52
C THR A 598 -21.43 23.33 2.22
N GLY A 599 -20.72 24.02 3.12
CA GLY A 599 -21.30 25.05 3.98
C GLY A 599 -22.19 24.47 5.09
N TYR A 600 -22.03 23.19 5.40
CA TYR A 600 -22.76 22.52 6.48
C TYR A 600 -22.28 23.03 7.84
N ASP A 601 -23.20 23.54 8.65
CA ASP A 601 -22.91 23.98 10.01
C ASP A 601 -23.44 22.95 11.05
N PRO A 602 -22.55 22.19 11.72
CA PRO A 602 -22.93 21.19 12.71
C PRO A 602 -23.10 21.74 14.14
N VAL A 603 -22.73 23.01 14.38
CA VAL A 603 -22.58 23.53 15.74
C VAL A 603 -23.93 24.03 16.27
N VAL A 604 -24.20 23.74 17.53
CA VAL A 604 -25.31 24.31 18.30
C VAL A 604 -24.78 25.52 19.09
N HIS A 605 -25.28 26.72 18.77
CA HIS A 605 -24.96 27.98 19.45
C HIS A 605 -25.91 28.31 20.60
N TYR A 606 -27.05 27.62 20.67
CA TYR A 606 -28.06 27.70 21.73
C TYR A 606 -28.75 29.07 21.82
N GLY A 607 -29.16 29.60 20.67
CA GLY A 607 -30.05 30.75 20.59
C GLY A 607 -31.52 30.41 20.93
N SER A 608 -31.94 29.15 20.77
CA SER A 608 -33.30 28.66 21.08
C SER A 608 -33.40 27.13 21.06
N GLU A 609 -34.48 26.56 21.63
CA GLU A 609 -34.82 25.13 21.46
C GLU A 609 -35.07 24.75 19.99
N THR A 610 -35.54 25.71 19.18
CA THR A 610 -35.76 25.51 17.74
C THR A 610 -34.46 25.17 17.02
N GLU A 611 -33.38 25.92 17.28
CA GLU A 611 -32.06 25.66 16.70
C GLU A 611 -31.56 24.25 17.05
N LEU A 612 -31.70 23.84 18.31
CA LEU A 612 -31.31 22.50 18.75
C LEU A 612 -32.04 21.41 17.94
N ASN A 613 -33.36 21.54 17.81
CA ASN A 613 -34.18 20.58 17.06
C ASN A 613 -33.83 20.56 15.57
N GLU A 614 -33.56 21.73 14.98
CA GLU A 614 -33.12 21.86 13.59
C GLU A 614 -31.78 21.16 13.35
N LYS A 615 -30.79 21.36 14.23
CA LYS A 615 -29.47 20.73 14.14
C LYS A 615 -29.55 19.21 14.30
N LEU A 616 -30.38 18.72 15.23
CA LEU A 616 -30.64 17.29 15.39
C LEU A 616 -31.30 16.68 14.14
N ALA A 617 -32.32 17.35 13.59
CA ALA A 617 -33.00 16.91 12.37
C ALA A 617 -32.05 16.92 11.15
N GLN A 618 -31.25 17.97 11.00
CA GLN A 618 -30.24 18.12 9.96
C GLN A 618 -29.20 16.98 10.01
N ALA A 619 -28.70 16.65 11.21
CA ALA A 619 -27.77 15.53 11.41
C ALA A 619 -28.42 14.19 11.02
N LEU A 620 -29.66 13.94 11.45
CA LEU A 620 -30.40 12.72 11.11
C LEU A 620 -30.64 12.59 9.61
N ILE A 621 -31.12 13.66 8.95
CA ILE A 621 -31.37 13.66 7.50
C ILE A 621 -30.07 13.38 6.75
N LYS A 622 -28.97 14.08 7.07
CA LYS A 622 -27.67 13.84 6.43
C LYS A 622 -27.14 12.43 6.68
N SER A 623 -27.39 11.87 7.84
CA SER A 623 -26.91 10.52 8.16
C SER A 623 -27.53 9.41 7.29
N LEU A 624 -28.69 9.68 6.68
CA LEU A 624 -29.41 8.76 5.80
C LEU A 624 -28.87 8.75 4.36
N GLU A 625 -28.06 9.74 3.98
CA GLU A 625 -27.39 9.75 2.68
C GLU A 625 -26.43 8.56 2.59
N TRP A 626 -26.69 7.69 1.61
CA TRP A 626 -25.88 6.51 1.34
C TRP A 626 -25.91 6.18 -0.15
N ASP A 627 -25.05 5.24 -0.54
CA ASP A 627 -24.93 4.67 -1.89
C ASP A 627 -24.27 5.62 -2.90
N THR A 628 -24.96 6.67 -3.35
CA THR A 628 -24.36 7.60 -4.34
C THR A 628 -23.60 8.75 -3.71
N LYS A 629 -23.97 9.14 -2.49
CA LYS A 629 -23.29 10.16 -1.71
C LYS A 629 -23.27 9.71 -0.26
N ILE A 630 -22.10 9.82 0.36
CA ILE A 630 -21.84 9.38 1.73
C ILE A 630 -21.13 10.56 2.41
N PRO A 631 -21.83 11.32 3.25
CA PRO A 631 -21.20 12.42 3.96
C PRO A 631 -20.17 11.90 4.96
N THR A 632 -19.04 12.58 5.00
CA THR A 632 -17.98 12.45 6.01
C THR A 632 -17.71 13.84 6.58
N GLY A 633 -17.25 13.93 7.82
CA GLY A 633 -17.14 15.19 8.56
C GLY A 633 -17.95 15.15 9.85
N ILE A 634 -18.11 16.31 10.49
CA ILE A 634 -18.89 16.48 11.73
C ILE A 634 -20.36 16.69 11.38
N PHE A 635 -21.24 15.85 11.91
CA PHE A 635 -22.69 15.94 11.72
C PHE A 635 -23.35 16.78 12.80
N TYR A 636 -22.83 16.74 14.01
CA TYR A 636 -23.43 17.41 15.16
C TYR A 636 -22.39 17.72 16.21
N LYS A 637 -22.41 18.94 16.76
CA LYS A 637 -21.57 19.38 17.88
C LYS A 637 -22.35 20.29 18.82
N ASN A 638 -22.47 19.90 20.08
CA ASN A 638 -23.19 20.63 21.12
C ASN A 638 -22.44 20.58 22.46
N GLU A 639 -21.72 21.65 22.79
CA GLU A 639 -20.97 21.78 24.06
C GLU A 639 -21.80 22.46 25.18
N VAL A 640 -23.07 22.76 24.93
CA VAL A 640 -23.96 23.44 25.89
C VAL A 640 -24.47 22.44 26.94
N ILE A 641 -24.67 21.19 26.53
CA ILE A 641 -25.11 20.13 27.43
C ILE A 641 -24.01 19.84 28.44
N SER A 642 -24.31 20.05 29.72
CA SER A 642 -23.38 19.84 30.82
C SER A 642 -22.78 18.44 30.80
N GLN A 643 -21.46 18.35 30.93
CA GLN A 643 -20.72 17.10 31.03
C GLN A 643 -21.06 16.35 32.33
N TYR A 644 -20.91 15.03 32.33
CA TYR A 644 -21.31 14.20 33.47
C TYR A 644 -20.54 14.50 34.76
N ASP A 645 -19.25 14.82 34.66
CA ASP A 645 -18.39 15.24 35.78
C ASP A 645 -18.92 16.51 36.47
N LYS A 646 -19.36 17.52 35.71
CA LYS A 646 -20.02 18.72 36.26
C LYS A 646 -21.31 18.36 37.00
N ARG A 647 -22.10 17.42 36.49
CA ARG A 647 -23.32 16.93 37.17
C ARG A 647 -23.01 16.13 38.45
N ILE A 648 -21.83 15.48 38.52
CA ILE A 648 -21.37 14.82 39.74
C ILE A 648 -20.98 15.85 40.79
N MET A 649 -20.40 16.99 40.40
CA MET A 649 -20.02 18.05 41.35
C MET A 649 -21.18 18.60 42.15
N ASP A 650 -22.41 18.58 41.61
CA ASP A 650 -23.63 18.94 42.36
C ASP A 650 -23.85 18.05 43.60
N LYS A 651 -23.32 16.81 43.58
CA LYS A 651 -23.41 15.85 44.68
C LYS A 651 -22.10 15.68 45.44
N ILE A 652 -20.97 15.88 44.76
CA ILE A 652 -19.61 15.72 45.30
C ILE A 652 -18.81 16.97 44.91
N PRO A 653 -18.95 18.09 45.65
CA PRO A 653 -18.41 19.40 45.24
C PRO A 653 -16.90 19.41 44.96
N ASN A 654 -16.12 18.60 45.69
CA ASN A 654 -14.67 18.49 45.53
C ASN A 654 -14.24 17.39 44.55
N TYR A 655 -15.14 16.86 43.71
CA TYR A 655 -14.85 15.74 42.81
C TYR A 655 -13.64 16.00 41.90
N LEU A 656 -13.55 17.17 41.24
CA LEU A 656 -12.41 17.48 40.35
C LEU A 656 -11.10 17.76 41.11
N GLU A 657 -11.19 18.20 42.37
CA GLU A 657 -10.01 18.49 43.20
C GLU A 657 -9.46 17.23 43.88
N ASN A 658 -10.31 16.25 44.16
CA ASN A 658 -9.99 15.04 44.91
C ASN A 658 -10.76 13.81 44.38
N TYR A 659 -10.64 13.55 43.08
CA TYR A 659 -11.32 12.45 42.40
C TYR A 659 -10.83 11.07 42.91
N PRO A 660 -11.61 9.99 42.74
CA PRO A 660 -11.36 8.71 43.40
C PRO A 660 -9.92 8.17 43.28
N ALA A 661 -9.27 8.31 42.12
CA ALA A 661 -7.92 7.77 41.90
C ALA A 661 -6.79 8.49 42.65
N ILE A 662 -7.01 9.70 43.20
CA ILE A 662 -6.01 10.45 43.97
C ILE A 662 -6.31 10.54 45.47
N GLN A 663 -7.44 9.99 45.92
CA GLN A 663 -7.81 10.03 47.33
C GLN A 663 -6.83 9.22 48.18
N THR A 664 -6.43 9.81 49.31
CA THR A 664 -5.68 9.08 50.34
C THR A 664 -6.65 8.25 51.16
N ILE A 665 -6.76 6.95 50.86
CA ILE A 665 -7.68 6.02 51.54
C ILE A 665 -7.07 5.32 52.76
N SER A 666 -5.76 5.41 52.96
CA SER A 666 -5.09 4.82 54.12
C SER A 666 -3.84 5.58 54.54
N ALA A 667 -3.54 5.53 55.84
CA ALA A 667 -2.30 6.02 56.43
C ALA A 667 -1.77 4.95 57.40
N ASN A 668 -0.51 4.52 57.21
CA ASN A 668 0.11 3.45 58.00
C ASN A 668 -0.71 2.15 58.05
N GLY A 669 -1.36 1.78 56.93
CA GLY A 669 -2.18 0.57 56.83
C GLY A 669 -3.55 0.65 57.52
N ARG A 670 -3.94 1.83 58.04
CA ARG A 670 -5.27 2.08 58.62
C ARG A 670 -6.11 2.95 57.69
N PRO A 671 -7.44 2.72 57.59
CA PRO A 671 -8.31 3.55 56.77
C PRO A 671 -8.34 4.98 57.30
N THR A 672 -8.36 5.94 56.40
CA THR A 672 -8.53 7.38 56.71
C THR A 672 -9.98 7.83 56.68
N THR A 673 -10.86 7.00 56.11
CA THR A 673 -12.30 7.28 56.02
C THR A 673 -12.96 7.23 57.40
N ASP A 674 -13.48 8.36 57.85
CA ASP A 674 -14.29 8.43 59.07
C ASP A 674 -15.73 8.01 58.76
N ILE A 675 -16.18 6.91 59.38
CA ILE A 675 -17.55 6.41 59.29
C ILE A 675 -18.36 6.64 60.58
N SER A 676 -17.77 7.27 61.60
CA SER A 676 -18.47 7.55 62.86
C SER A 676 -19.81 8.27 62.66
N PRO A 677 -19.94 9.29 61.78
CA PRO A 677 -21.24 9.93 61.54
C PRO A 677 -22.34 8.97 61.04
N ILE A 678 -21.96 7.94 60.27
CA ILE A 678 -22.89 6.91 59.81
C ILE A 678 -23.29 6.02 60.99
N LEU A 679 -22.33 5.62 61.82
CA LEU A 679 -22.60 4.78 62.99
C LEU A 679 -23.46 5.51 64.04
N ASP A 680 -23.18 6.79 64.29
CA ASP A 680 -23.95 7.64 65.21
C ASP A 680 -25.40 7.84 64.73
N SER A 681 -25.63 7.84 63.40
CA SER A 681 -26.98 7.90 62.84
C SER A 681 -27.81 6.62 63.03
N LEU A 682 -27.14 5.50 63.35
CA LEU A 682 -27.76 4.18 63.55
C LEU A 682 -27.98 3.84 65.03
N SER A 683 -27.40 4.59 65.96
CA SER A 683 -27.68 4.43 67.39
C SER A 683 -29.09 4.96 67.71
N ILE A 684 -29.98 4.03 68.07
CA ILE A 684 -31.34 4.28 68.57
C ILE A 684 -31.29 4.68 70.04
#